data_AF-A0AA88S990-F1
#
_entry.id   AF-A0AA88S990-F1
#
_cell.length_a   1.000
_cell.length_b   1.000
_cell.length_c   1.000
_cell.angle_alpha   90.00
_cell.angle_beta   90.00
_cell.angle_gamma   90.00
#
_symmetry.space_group_name_H-M   'P 1'
#
loop_
_entity.id
_entity.type
_entity.pdbx_description
1 polymer ?
#
loop_
_entity_poly.entity_id
_entity_poly.type
_entity_poly.pdbx_seq_one_letter_code
_entity_poly.pdbx_strand_id
1 'polypeptide(L)'
;MRMLMLKLKAIQHKTVELQPEHIKMDAIYNLLEKYRLECYYNKFVQLGVRDERDFIDSVTDEDLNSLGLSHIEKNRFSNMKRTIGRFRAPACPATTSVQKSINSFSLLYTYPKCPEPKRIKDMDPAQNTVEDLMLRICHLERIDSSKGVCLYTLDGMPLTEDPFFNTWSLQDRHIKSGDVIYAIFTPKENLITPSISAQKVKETLGTDSVRCHIMLKGIFEIKVDLTKDTVADLKNKLANESGIPAHVLHYKGATGDANTLESCGISRESTVPFSLSSFAEEVPDSNAFFTNDVVPSVQQTPKGVSVFLSSLYLIKYKSPVVQHKNLIGYIRKVTGCHPLAQSLYQLLFKNEIVTRTQKIAVIEGLYTLFREILPNLGTNQGDKIIEDNDVFEYSTHCWAYLMSEAKETSEHENYAPYCLISEEGKRFREPVTVPGIPGVLERAVVLQKIKDGEKIPNCTEDCLKETSLKKAAEIEKILLSVHPSITTYHLWICQESVTGQNFHLNTKRSFGSITAEMKAFPHLNVTPPLALKDLGCPNQCLVFLNEDNLGVYLHKNKLQPEIIEVYDCLSGKVKQVDVNVLAATTGDHRDDYSFITTRTPKEAILVLIDTSSSMSQNCYGTVTIQKIHAVKQLFDNFATRSMAYDFHHVIGLVKFDSTVTMLHTFTETLEKFKEKVHTLEASGRTMLYDALQYGVIELGKVKEKFPNCRLRILCLTDGEDFGSSHKPAAVAVNLIKANITVDSVLLGKVESNILHGISIATGGCCFKPETSKDGLRLFEIETVLSLEIRIPKNKLDPSSITESHLRSLAIRGYDEFPEAVLPSQMKCKVTLTESALKTRIREAKDGRFMEKDKRILEELKSLHCQPHPYVTIFPSESDFTFWKILMEGPPDTPYEKGVFELFCQFGPDYPVKPPTVRFVTRIYHCNINSVGRICHNIFDRNYNAHITMRDILDAVYGLLIAPEPQDPLDSILAEEFLTSHVTYEEQAKKHTEKTAGQTLDDLEKTLVGPVKNFVPQQLICPLTKKIFVDPVKTKYGTVYERKAIEKHLKTWRYDPLAGQQTMLRRTDCKADREMKKMVTDYRSSQILETSL
;
A
#
# COMPACT_ATOMS: atom_id res chain seq x y z
N MET A 1 -51.11 32.82 -17.90
CA MET A 1 -50.09 31.79 -18.20
C MET A 1 -49.72 30.86 -17.03
N ARG A 2 -50.09 31.16 -15.77
CA ARG A 2 -50.00 30.19 -14.64
C ARG A 2 -51.25 29.30 -14.47
N MET A 3 -52.21 29.40 -15.39
CA MET A 3 -53.52 28.73 -15.34
C MET A 3 -53.72 27.67 -16.45
N LEU A 4 -52.71 27.46 -17.32
CA LEU A 4 -52.67 26.32 -18.25
C LEU A 4 -51.86 25.13 -17.69
N MET A 5 -50.97 25.38 -16.74
CA MET A 5 -50.21 24.36 -15.99
C MET A 5 -51.07 23.60 -14.95
N LEU A 6 -52.30 24.03 -14.70
CA LEU A 6 -53.21 23.46 -13.70
C LEU A 6 -54.31 22.55 -14.28
N LYS A 7 -54.34 22.33 -15.61
CA LYS A 7 -55.31 21.43 -16.27
C LYS A 7 -54.72 20.12 -16.84
N LEU A 8 -53.42 19.88 -16.66
CA LEU A 8 -52.74 18.65 -17.15
C LEU A 8 -52.28 17.70 -16.03
N LYS A 9 -52.68 17.93 -14.77
CA LYS A 9 -52.29 17.09 -13.62
C LYS A 9 -53.44 16.43 -12.86
N ALA A 10 -54.68 16.44 -13.36
CA ALA A 10 -55.82 15.96 -12.57
C ALA A 10 -56.97 15.35 -13.38
N ILE A 11 -56.69 14.46 -14.33
CA ILE A 11 -57.63 13.43 -14.84
C ILE A 11 -56.68 12.31 -15.35
N GLN A 12 -56.42 11.21 -14.67
CA GLN A 12 -57.33 10.07 -14.46
C GLN A 12 -56.80 9.21 -13.29
N HIS A 13 -57.55 9.13 -12.19
CA HIS A 13 -57.54 7.98 -11.29
C HIS A 13 -58.95 7.40 -11.33
N LYS A 14 -59.13 6.23 -11.96
CA LYS A 14 -60.14 5.24 -11.58
C LYS A 14 -59.87 3.88 -12.24
N THR A 15 -59.71 2.91 -11.35
CA THR A 15 -60.15 1.50 -11.41
C THR A 15 -59.36 0.44 -12.21
N VAL A 16 -58.79 -0.47 -11.38
CA VAL A 16 -58.81 -1.95 -11.42
C VAL A 16 -57.59 -2.66 -11.99
N GLU A 17 -57.08 -3.55 -11.13
CA GLU A 17 -56.00 -4.52 -11.30
C GLU A 17 -56.12 -5.33 -12.59
N LEU A 18 -54.98 -5.45 -13.29
CA LEU A 18 -54.51 -6.66 -13.96
C LEU A 18 -52.99 -6.50 -14.08
N GLN A 19 -52.23 -7.51 -13.64
CA GLN A 19 -50.77 -7.51 -13.72
C GLN A 19 -50.29 -7.32 -15.17
N PRO A 20 -49.29 -6.47 -15.47
CA PRO A 20 -48.64 -6.49 -16.77
C PRO A 20 -47.47 -7.48 -16.74
N GLU A 21 -47.66 -8.61 -17.40
CA GLU A 21 -46.56 -9.45 -17.88
C GLU A 21 -45.59 -8.57 -18.69
N HIS A 22 -44.29 -8.71 -18.41
CA HIS A 22 -43.21 -7.99 -19.06
C HIS A 22 -43.24 -8.18 -20.59
N ILE A 23 -43.64 -7.16 -21.34
CA ILE A 23 -43.37 -7.08 -22.78
C ILE A 23 -41.86 -6.85 -22.92
N LYS A 24 -41.12 -7.88 -23.34
CA LYS A 24 -39.74 -7.72 -23.84
C LYS A 24 -39.78 -6.74 -25.03
N MET A 25 -39.17 -5.57 -24.88
CA MET A 25 -38.95 -4.63 -25.98
C MET A 25 -38.06 -5.28 -27.05
N ASP A 26 -38.50 -5.20 -28.30
CA ASP A 26 -37.92 -5.83 -29.49
C ASP A 26 -36.64 -5.12 -29.96
N ALA A 27 -35.64 -5.87 -30.46
CA ALA A 27 -34.31 -5.34 -30.84
C ALA A 27 -34.41 -4.26 -31.94
N ILE A 28 -35.38 -4.42 -32.85
CA ILE A 28 -35.69 -3.48 -33.92
C ILE A 28 -36.14 -2.12 -33.37
N TYR A 29 -36.91 -2.10 -32.28
CA TYR A 29 -37.39 -0.85 -31.68
C TYR A 29 -36.23 -0.03 -31.12
N ASN A 30 -35.34 -0.68 -30.36
CA ASN A 30 -34.13 -0.06 -29.80
C ASN A 30 -33.20 0.47 -30.91
N LEU A 31 -33.09 -0.26 -32.02
CA LEU A 31 -32.30 0.18 -33.18
C LEU A 31 -32.91 1.43 -33.83
N LEU A 32 -34.22 1.47 -34.06
CA LEU A 32 -34.90 2.62 -34.64
C LEU A 32 -34.84 3.85 -33.72
N GLU A 33 -34.99 3.66 -32.41
CA GLU A 33 -34.89 4.71 -31.41
C GLU A 33 -33.51 5.39 -31.43
N LYS A 34 -32.43 4.63 -31.58
CA LYS A 34 -31.05 5.14 -31.70
C LYS A 34 -30.89 6.15 -32.85
N TYR A 35 -31.64 5.97 -33.94
CA TYR A 35 -31.62 6.86 -35.10
C TYR A 35 -32.81 7.81 -35.17
N ARG A 36 -33.64 7.88 -34.11
CA ARG A 36 -34.85 8.71 -34.02
C ARG A 36 -35.87 8.39 -35.12
N LEU A 37 -36.11 7.10 -35.35
CA LEU A 37 -37.04 6.54 -36.34
C LEU A 37 -38.08 5.60 -35.70
N GLU A 38 -38.19 5.57 -34.37
CA GLU A 38 -39.09 4.70 -33.60
C GLU A 38 -40.56 4.87 -33.96
N CYS A 39 -40.97 6.07 -34.38
CA CYS A 39 -42.33 6.35 -34.84
C CYS A 39 -42.73 5.57 -36.10
N TYR A 40 -41.76 5.01 -36.83
CA TYR A 40 -41.98 4.17 -38.01
C TYR A 40 -41.93 2.66 -37.69
N TYR A 41 -41.73 2.25 -36.43
CA TYR A 41 -41.59 0.83 -36.03
C TYR A 41 -42.74 -0.05 -36.56
N ASN A 42 -43.99 0.31 -36.27
CA ASN A 42 -45.16 -0.46 -36.73
C ASN A 42 -45.26 -0.54 -38.27
N LYS A 43 -44.78 0.50 -38.98
CA LYS A 43 -44.79 0.52 -40.44
C LYS A 43 -43.70 -0.39 -41.02
N PHE A 44 -42.52 -0.44 -40.39
CA PHE A 44 -41.46 -1.38 -40.78
C PHE A 44 -41.84 -2.84 -40.50
N VAL A 45 -42.50 -3.11 -39.37
CA VAL A 45 -43.06 -4.45 -39.09
C VAL A 45 -44.11 -4.85 -40.13
N GLN A 46 -44.96 -3.91 -40.58
CA GLN A 46 -45.92 -4.15 -41.67
C GLN A 46 -45.26 -4.39 -43.03
N LEU A 47 -44.09 -3.79 -43.28
CA LEU A 47 -43.24 -4.06 -44.45
C LEU A 47 -42.48 -5.40 -44.35
N GLY A 48 -42.72 -6.17 -43.29
CA GLY A 48 -42.12 -7.49 -43.11
C GLY A 48 -40.72 -7.46 -42.46
N VAL A 49 -40.30 -6.35 -41.87
CA VAL A 49 -39.06 -6.25 -41.10
C VAL A 49 -39.22 -7.02 -39.78
N ARG A 50 -38.52 -8.14 -39.66
CA ARG A 50 -38.53 -9.06 -38.51
C ARG A 50 -37.21 -9.10 -37.77
N ASP A 51 -36.13 -8.63 -38.39
CA ASP A 51 -34.86 -8.37 -37.73
C ASP A 51 -34.08 -7.22 -38.40
N GLU A 52 -32.94 -6.83 -37.82
CA GLU A 52 -32.13 -5.71 -38.29
C GLU A 52 -31.65 -5.84 -39.75
N ARG A 53 -31.60 -7.07 -40.30
CA ARG A 53 -31.12 -7.36 -41.66
C ARG A 53 -32.15 -7.01 -42.73
N ASP A 54 -33.44 -7.09 -42.38
CA ASP A 54 -34.54 -6.78 -43.29
C ASP A 54 -34.54 -5.30 -43.71
N PHE A 55 -33.96 -4.39 -42.91
CA PHE A 55 -33.76 -3.00 -43.31
C PHE A 55 -32.83 -2.82 -44.52
N ILE A 56 -31.93 -3.79 -44.76
CA ILE A 56 -31.04 -3.80 -45.93
C ILE A 56 -31.66 -4.57 -47.08
N ASP A 57 -32.13 -5.78 -46.81
CA ASP A 57 -32.49 -6.76 -47.83
C ASP A 57 -33.94 -6.61 -48.32
N SER A 58 -34.84 -6.08 -47.49
CA SER A 58 -36.29 -6.07 -47.73
C SER A 58 -36.88 -4.66 -47.90
N VAL A 59 -36.20 -3.61 -47.42
CA VAL A 59 -36.68 -2.22 -47.53
C VAL A 59 -36.08 -1.52 -48.76
N THR A 60 -36.92 -1.28 -49.77
CA THR A 60 -36.56 -0.58 -51.01
C THR A 60 -36.71 0.93 -50.91
N ASP A 61 -36.14 1.68 -51.86
CA ASP A 61 -36.32 3.14 -51.93
C ASP A 61 -37.77 3.53 -52.23
N GLU A 62 -38.55 2.66 -52.88
CA GLU A 62 -39.98 2.83 -53.10
C GLU A 62 -40.76 2.69 -51.77
N ASP A 63 -40.39 1.72 -50.93
CA ASP A 63 -40.96 1.56 -49.59
C ASP A 63 -40.67 2.79 -48.72
N LEU A 64 -39.45 3.32 -48.76
CA LEU A 64 -39.08 4.55 -48.04
C LEU A 64 -39.85 5.79 -48.52
N ASN A 65 -40.18 5.85 -49.81
CA ASN A 65 -41.02 6.90 -50.36
C ASN A 65 -42.48 6.75 -49.91
N SER A 66 -42.99 5.53 -49.77
CA SER A 66 -44.34 5.24 -49.26
C SER A 66 -44.51 5.55 -47.76
N LEU A 67 -43.42 5.49 -46.98
CA LEU A 67 -43.43 5.74 -45.54
C LEU A 67 -43.59 7.23 -45.17
N GLY A 68 -43.35 8.15 -46.12
CA GLY A 68 -43.49 9.60 -45.93
C GLY A 68 -42.33 10.25 -45.17
N LEU A 69 -41.14 9.65 -45.19
CA LEU A 69 -39.95 10.15 -44.49
C LEU A 69 -39.47 11.50 -45.06
N SER A 70 -39.16 12.47 -44.19
CA SER A 70 -38.50 13.72 -44.58
C SER A 70 -37.06 13.49 -45.08
N HIS A 71 -36.47 14.46 -45.78
CA HIS A 71 -35.08 14.36 -46.26
C HIS A 71 -34.08 14.11 -45.10
N ILE A 72 -34.33 14.67 -43.92
CA ILE A 72 -33.48 14.49 -42.74
C ILE A 72 -33.63 13.06 -42.19
N GLU A 73 -34.85 12.52 -42.14
CA GLU A 73 -35.12 11.16 -41.70
C GLU A 73 -34.61 10.11 -42.70
N LYS A 74 -34.69 10.39 -44.00
CA LYS A 74 -34.04 9.56 -45.04
C LYS A 74 -32.52 9.52 -44.87
N ASN A 75 -31.89 10.64 -44.52
CA ASN A 75 -30.45 10.65 -44.20
C ASN A 75 -30.14 9.85 -42.92
N ARG A 76 -30.99 9.91 -41.90
CA ARG A 76 -30.85 9.08 -40.69
C ARG A 76 -31.02 7.59 -41.00
N PHE A 77 -32.00 7.24 -41.84
CA PHE A 77 -32.21 5.88 -42.32
C PHE A 77 -31.03 5.40 -43.16
N SER A 78 -30.48 6.21 -44.07
CA SER A 78 -29.29 5.89 -44.84
C SER A 78 -28.05 5.71 -43.96
N ASN A 79 -27.89 6.52 -42.91
CA ASN A 79 -26.83 6.34 -41.92
C ASN A 79 -27.02 5.04 -41.12
N MET A 80 -28.25 4.73 -40.72
CA MET A 80 -28.60 3.46 -40.07
C MET A 80 -28.29 2.27 -40.98
N LYS A 81 -28.74 2.30 -42.24
CA LYS A 81 -28.49 1.27 -43.27
C LYS A 81 -26.99 1.10 -43.53
N ARG A 82 -26.22 2.20 -43.56
CA ARG A 82 -24.75 2.17 -43.66
C ARG A 82 -24.11 1.56 -42.41
N THR A 83 -24.61 1.86 -41.22
CA THR A 83 -24.11 1.25 -39.97
C THR A 83 -24.41 -0.25 -39.94
N ILE A 84 -25.63 -0.69 -40.25
CA ILE A 84 -26.00 -2.11 -40.35
C ILE A 84 -25.16 -2.79 -41.45
N GLY A 85 -24.94 -2.12 -42.59
CA GLY A 85 -24.15 -2.62 -43.70
C GLY A 85 -22.66 -2.79 -43.39
N ARG A 86 -22.09 -1.92 -42.54
CA ARG A 86 -20.71 -2.07 -42.02
C ARG A 86 -20.51 -3.30 -41.13
N PHE A 87 -21.58 -3.83 -40.55
CA PHE A 87 -21.54 -5.09 -39.79
C PHE A 87 -21.77 -6.34 -40.65
N ARG A 88 -22.02 -6.18 -41.97
CA ARG A 88 -22.35 -7.26 -42.91
C ARG A 88 -21.08 -7.89 -43.51
N ALA A 89 -21.11 -9.21 -43.67
CA ALA A 89 -20.35 -9.95 -44.68
C ALA A 89 -21.08 -9.89 -46.04
N PRO A 90 -20.39 -9.93 -47.21
CA PRO A 90 -21.08 -9.96 -48.49
C PRO A 90 -21.87 -11.27 -48.66
N ALA A 91 -23.15 -11.17 -49.03
CA ALA A 91 -23.94 -12.31 -49.49
C ALA A 91 -23.61 -12.59 -50.98
N CYS A 92 -23.18 -13.82 -51.30
CA CYS A 92 -23.13 -14.27 -52.69
C CYS A 92 -24.55 -14.32 -53.27
N PRO A 93 -24.83 -13.74 -54.45
CA PRO A 93 -26.02 -14.07 -55.19
C PRO A 93 -25.94 -15.53 -55.66
N ALA A 94 -27.01 -16.28 -55.43
CA ALA A 94 -27.12 -17.64 -55.90
C ALA A 94 -27.30 -17.63 -57.42
N THR A 95 -26.22 -17.81 -58.19
CA THR A 95 -26.18 -18.67 -59.39
C THR A 95 -24.79 -18.71 -60.03
N THR A 96 -24.49 -19.87 -60.58
CA THR A 96 -23.34 -20.26 -61.42
C THR A 96 -22.00 -20.52 -60.71
N SER A 97 -21.61 -21.80 -60.81
CA SER A 97 -20.38 -22.41 -60.36
C SER A 97 -19.13 -21.70 -60.88
N VAL A 98 -18.43 -21.01 -59.98
CA VAL A 98 -16.97 -20.86 -60.04
C VAL A 98 -16.46 -21.47 -58.74
N GLN A 99 -15.56 -22.45 -58.84
CA GLN A 99 -14.83 -23.00 -57.70
C GLN A 99 -14.38 -21.83 -56.81
N LYS A 100 -14.94 -21.72 -55.59
CA LYS A 100 -14.41 -20.78 -54.60
C LYS A 100 -12.95 -21.17 -54.39
N SER A 101 -12.04 -20.32 -54.85
CA SER A 101 -10.62 -20.51 -54.63
C SER A 101 -10.38 -20.67 -53.13
N ILE A 102 -9.40 -21.49 -52.80
CA ILE A 102 -9.04 -22.00 -51.47
C ILE A 102 -8.60 -20.92 -50.45
N ASN A 103 -8.76 -19.61 -50.74
CA ASN A 103 -8.23 -18.53 -49.90
C ASN A 103 -9.33 -17.54 -49.45
N SER A 104 -10.26 -17.96 -48.58
CA SER A 104 -11.07 -16.99 -47.82
C SER A 104 -10.15 -16.23 -46.85
N PHE A 105 -10.06 -14.91 -46.97
CA PHE A 105 -9.27 -14.08 -46.06
C PHE A 105 -9.71 -14.31 -44.60
N SER A 106 -8.77 -14.70 -43.74
CA SER A 106 -9.02 -14.95 -42.32
C SER A 106 -7.88 -14.40 -41.49
N LEU A 107 -8.19 -13.75 -40.37
CA LEU A 107 -7.22 -13.22 -39.43
C LEU A 107 -7.38 -13.91 -38.08
N LEU A 108 -6.32 -13.88 -37.28
CA LEU A 108 -6.34 -14.25 -35.88
C LEU A 108 -6.08 -13.00 -35.04
N TYR A 109 -6.73 -12.88 -33.89
CA TYR A 109 -6.34 -11.88 -32.90
C TYR A 109 -6.26 -12.49 -31.51
N THR A 110 -5.39 -11.91 -30.68
CA THR A 110 -5.25 -12.23 -29.27
C THR A 110 -5.16 -10.95 -28.45
N TYR A 111 -5.31 -11.04 -27.14
CA TYR A 111 -5.27 -9.92 -26.21
C TYR A 111 -4.87 -10.45 -24.81
N PRO A 112 -4.51 -9.58 -23.84
CA PRO A 112 -4.10 -10.02 -22.51
C PRO A 112 -5.13 -10.96 -21.86
N LYS A 113 -4.67 -12.06 -21.26
CA LYS A 113 -5.50 -13.14 -20.68
C LYS A 113 -6.36 -13.92 -21.68
N CYS A 114 -6.11 -13.82 -22.99
CA CYS A 114 -6.73 -14.68 -24.00
C CYS A 114 -5.81 -15.89 -24.31
N PRO A 115 -6.10 -17.10 -23.79
CA PRO A 115 -5.20 -18.25 -23.92
C PRO A 115 -5.10 -18.80 -25.35
N GLU A 116 -6.16 -18.67 -26.15
CA GLU A 116 -6.19 -19.13 -27.55
C GLU A 116 -6.54 -17.97 -28.49
N PRO A 117 -5.79 -17.75 -29.59
CA PRO A 117 -6.13 -16.72 -30.58
C PRO A 117 -7.50 -16.95 -31.22
N LYS A 118 -8.31 -15.89 -31.28
CA LYS A 118 -9.66 -15.91 -31.85
C LYS A 118 -9.62 -15.59 -33.34
N ARG A 119 -10.48 -16.24 -34.12
CA ARG A 119 -10.50 -16.11 -35.59
C ARG A 119 -11.54 -15.10 -36.07
N ILE A 120 -11.10 -14.17 -36.91
CA ILE A 120 -11.96 -13.26 -37.67
C ILE A 120 -12.07 -13.79 -39.10
N LYS A 121 -13.31 -13.94 -39.56
CA LYS A 121 -13.66 -14.34 -40.92
C LYS A 121 -14.48 -13.23 -41.58
N ASP A 122 -14.65 -13.34 -42.89
CA ASP A 122 -15.59 -12.54 -43.67
C ASP A 122 -15.25 -11.04 -43.77
N MET A 123 -13.96 -10.73 -43.89
CA MET A 123 -13.48 -9.40 -44.26
C MET A 123 -12.88 -9.42 -45.67
N ASP A 124 -13.16 -8.39 -46.46
CA ASP A 124 -12.51 -8.14 -47.75
C ASP A 124 -11.31 -7.22 -47.52
N PRO A 125 -10.07 -7.70 -47.70
CA PRO A 125 -8.89 -6.90 -47.44
C PRO A 125 -8.75 -5.65 -48.33
N ALA A 126 -9.41 -5.61 -49.49
CA ALA A 126 -9.37 -4.44 -50.38
C ALA A 126 -10.38 -3.35 -49.98
N GLN A 127 -11.48 -3.72 -49.30
CA GLN A 127 -12.55 -2.78 -48.94
C GLN A 127 -12.56 -2.42 -47.45
N ASN A 128 -12.31 -3.40 -46.58
CA ASN A 128 -12.35 -3.16 -45.14
C ASN A 128 -11.07 -2.46 -44.68
N THR A 129 -11.24 -1.58 -43.71
CA THR A 129 -10.19 -0.74 -43.14
C THR A 129 -9.71 -1.27 -41.79
N VAL A 130 -8.61 -0.72 -41.27
CA VAL A 130 -8.15 -1.02 -39.90
C VAL A 130 -9.18 -0.55 -38.86
N GLU A 131 -9.89 0.55 -39.12
CA GLU A 131 -10.99 1.01 -38.28
C GLU A 131 -12.15 -0.01 -38.24
N ASP A 132 -12.51 -0.59 -39.40
CA ASP A 132 -13.52 -1.66 -39.45
C ASP A 132 -13.08 -2.90 -38.66
N LEU A 133 -11.79 -3.24 -38.72
CA LEU A 133 -11.21 -4.33 -37.94
C LEU A 133 -11.28 -4.05 -36.42
N MET A 134 -10.96 -2.83 -36.00
CA MET A 134 -11.09 -2.39 -34.59
C MET A 134 -12.55 -2.51 -34.11
N LEU A 135 -13.50 -1.99 -34.90
CA LEU A 135 -14.93 -2.08 -34.60
C LEU A 135 -15.41 -3.52 -34.53
N ARG A 136 -14.92 -4.40 -35.41
CA ARG A 136 -15.26 -5.81 -35.43
C ARG A 136 -14.76 -6.53 -34.17
N ILE A 137 -13.53 -6.27 -33.73
CA ILE A 137 -12.97 -6.82 -32.49
C ILE A 137 -13.77 -6.34 -31.28
N CYS A 138 -14.07 -5.04 -31.18
CA CYS A 138 -14.90 -4.51 -30.10
C CYS A 138 -16.30 -5.17 -30.06
N HIS A 139 -16.92 -5.40 -31.22
CA HIS A 139 -18.21 -6.08 -31.31
C HIS A 139 -18.13 -7.55 -30.86
N LEU A 140 -17.11 -8.30 -31.32
CA LEU A 140 -16.92 -9.70 -30.95
C LEU A 140 -16.70 -9.88 -29.43
N GLU A 141 -15.98 -8.95 -28.80
CA GLU A 141 -15.72 -8.95 -27.35
C GLU A 141 -16.80 -8.25 -26.52
N ARG A 142 -17.89 -7.78 -27.14
CA ARG A 142 -19.00 -7.06 -26.48
C ARG A 142 -18.54 -5.84 -25.66
N ILE A 143 -17.55 -5.13 -26.17
CA ILE A 143 -17.00 -3.92 -25.55
C ILE A 143 -18.05 -2.79 -25.62
N ASP A 144 -18.26 -2.12 -24.50
CA ASP A 144 -19.18 -0.99 -24.40
C ASP A 144 -18.73 0.23 -25.23
N SER A 145 -19.60 1.23 -25.37
CA SER A 145 -19.30 2.43 -26.16
C SER A 145 -18.26 3.37 -25.55
N SER A 146 -17.84 3.17 -24.29
CA SER A 146 -16.83 3.99 -23.60
C SER A 146 -15.39 3.53 -23.85
N LYS A 147 -15.20 2.29 -24.29
CA LYS A 147 -13.89 1.69 -24.58
C LYS A 147 -13.66 1.48 -26.08
N GLY A 148 -12.40 1.46 -26.47
CA GLY A 148 -11.92 1.14 -27.81
C GLY A 148 -10.79 0.12 -27.75
N VAL A 149 -10.10 -0.07 -28.88
CA VAL A 149 -9.03 -1.05 -29.01
C VAL A 149 -7.87 -0.48 -29.82
N CYS A 150 -6.65 -0.64 -29.31
CA CYS A 150 -5.41 -0.42 -30.05
C CYS A 150 -4.94 -1.75 -30.63
N LEU A 151 -4.51 -1.74 -31.89
CA LEU A 151 -4.03 -2.95 -32.58
C LEU A 151 -2.53 -2.88 -32.77
N TYR A 152 -1.88 -4.04 -32.67
CA TYR A 152 -0.45 -4.23 -32.85
C TYR A 152 -0.22 -5.47 -33.71
N THR A 153 0.93 -5.55 -34.37
CA THR A 153 1.40 -6.82 -34.91
C THR A 153 1.70 -7.81 -33.80
N LEU A 154 1.83 -9.09 -34.16
CA LEU A 154 2.26 -10.11 -33.21
C LEU A 154 3.59 -9.75 -32.52
N ASP A 155 4.52 -9.11 -33.23
CA ASP A 155 5.82 -8.68 -32.70
C ASP A 155 5.76 -7.38 -31.89
N GLY A 156 4.57 -6.82 -31.66
CA GLY A 156 4.36 -5.67 -30.79
C GLY A 156 4.47 -4.29 -31.45
N MET A 157 4.57 -4.21 -32.79
CA MET A 157 4.56 -2.93 -33.51
C MET A 157 3.14 -2.34 -33.56
N PRO A 158 2.93 -1.06 -33.22
CA PRO A 158 1.63 -0.41 -33.34
C PRO A 158 1.09 -0.43 -34.78
N LEU A 159 -0.22 -0.67 -34.93
CA LEU A 159 -0.95 -0.54 -36.20
C LEU A 159 -1.86 0.69 -36.20
N THR A 160 -2.18 1.27 -35.04
CA THR A 160 -3.22 2.30 -34.93
C THR A 160 -2.72 3.67 -34.52
N GLU A 161 -1.41 3.92 -34.60
CA GLU A 161 -0.80 5.14 -34.04
C GLU A 161 -1.25 6.44 -34.75
N ASP A 162 -1.19 6.48 -36.08
CA ASP A 162 -1.67 7.62 -36.85
C ASP A 162 -3.12 7.34 -37.31
N PRO A 163 -4.11 8.10 -36.81
CA PRO A 163 -5.53 7.89 -37.12
C PRO A 163 -5.85 7.94 -38.61
N PHE A 164 -5.10 8.71 -39.41
CA PHE A 164 -5.35 8.81 -40.86
C PHE A 164 -5.19 7.45 -41.54
N PHE A 165 -4.14 6.70 -41.21
CA PHE A 165 -3.89 5.39 -41.82
C PHE A 165 -4.82 4.28 -41.29
N ASN A 166 -5.64 4.54 -40.27
CA ASN A 166 -6.66 3.59 -39.84
C ASN A 166 -7.82 3.50 -40.84
N THR A 167 -8.00 4.53 -41.66
CA THR A 167 -9.00 4.59 -42.74
C THR A 167 -8.57 3.88 -44.01
N TRP A 168 -7.35 3.37 -44.07
CA TRP A 168 -6.82 2.65 -45.22
C TRP A 168 -7.24 1.18 -45.20
N SER A 169 -7.33 0.57 -46.38
CA SER A 169 -7.70 -0.83 -46.52
C SER A 169 -6.69 -1.76 -45.83
N LEU A 170 -7.12 -2.94 -45.40
CA LEU A 170 -6.21 -3.94 -44.82
C LEU A 170 -5.08 -4.33 -45.78
N GLN A 171 -5.37 -4.36 -47.08
CA GLN A 171 -4.40 -4.61 -48.15
C GLN A 171 -3.35 -3.50 -48.23
N ASP A 172 -3.76 -2.23 -48.20
CA ASP A 172 -2.84 -1.08 -48.21
C ASP A 172 -1.96 -1.03 -46.95
N ARG A 173 -2.43 -1.61 -45.84
CA ARG A 173 -1.69 -1.75 -44.58
C ARG A 173 -0.85 -3.03 -44.52
N HIS A 174 -0.73 -3.76 -45.64
CA HIS A 174 0.01 -5.02 -45.77
C HIS A 174 -0.42 -6.11 -44.78
N ILE A 175 -1.71 -6.15 -44.42
CA ILE A 175 -2.30 -7.19 -43.56
C ILE A 175 -2.76 -8.35 -44.44
N LYS A 176 -2.19 -9.54 -44.23
CA LYS A 176 -2.42 -10.72 -45.05
C LYS A 176 -3.30 -11.73 -44.34
N SER A 177 -3.92 -12.61 -45.13
CA SER A 177 -4.66 -13.75 -44.56
C SER A 177 -3.73 -14.65 -43.78
N GLY A 178 -4.11 -15.01 -42.56
CA GLY A 178 -3.32 -15.81 -41.61
C GLY A 178 -2.58 -14.99 -40.56
N ASP A 179 -2.50 -13.67 -40.71
CA ASP A 179 -1.81 -12.80 -39.76
C ASP A 179 -2.47 -12.87 -38.37
N VAL A 180 -1.62 -12.79 -37.34
CA VAL A 180 -2.04 -12.69 -35.93
C VAL A 180 -1.85 -11.26 -35.46
N ILE A 181 -2.92 -10.66 -34.95
CA ILE A 181 -2.97 -9.28 -34.46
C ILE A 181 -3.11 -9.30 -32.94
N TYR A 182 -2.39 -8.42 -32.26
CA TYR A 182 -2.52 -8.24 -30.82
C TYR A 182 -3.42 -7.03 -30.53
N ALA A 183 -4.41 -7.19 -29.66
CA ALA A 183 -5.36 -6.16 -29.28
C ALA A 183 -5.18 -5.75 -27.81
N ILE A 184 -5.20 -4.44 -27.53
CA ILE A 184 -5.23 -3.88 -26.17
C ILE A 184 -6.42 -2.94 -26.06
N PHE A 185 -7.33 -3.24 -25.13
CA PHE A 185 -8.50 -2.40 -24.88
C PHE A 185 -8.14 -1.20 -24.02
N THR A 186 -8.72 -0.06 -24.32
CA THR A 186 -8.40 1.22 -23.65
C THR A 186 -9.59 2.18 -23.69
N PRO A 187 -9.72 3.14 -22.76
CA PRO A 187 -10.74 4.19 -22.85
C PRO A 187 -10.69 4.94 -24.18
N LYS A 188 -11.85 5.26 -24.76
CA LYS A 188 -11.90 5.99 -26.04
C LYS A 188 -11.24 7.36 -26.01
N GLU A 189 -11.17 7.98 -24.83
CA GLU A 189 -10.48 9.26 -24.62
C GLU A 189 -9.00 9.20 -24.99
N ASN A 190 -8.38 8.03 -24.86
CA ASN A 190 -7.00 7.82 -25.27
C ASN A 190 -6.82 7.80 -26.79
N LEU A 191 -7.89 7.55 -27.55
CA LEU A 191 -7.91 7.42 -29.01
C LEU A 191 -8.28 8.72 -29.74
N ILE A 192 -8.52 9.83 -29.02
CA ILE A 192 -9.06 11.08 -29.59
C ILE A 192 -8.02 11.80 -30.46
N THR A 193 -8.45 12.19 -31.66
CA THR A 193 -7.73 13.04 -32.63
C THR A 193 -8.12 14.52 -32.44
N PRO A 194 -7.23 15.50 -32.69
CA PRO A 194 -7.54 16.93 -32.57
C PRO A 194 -8.74 17.36 -33.42
N SER A 195 -9.57 18.25 -32.88
CA SER A 195 -10.70 18.86 -33.60
C SER A 195 -10.20 19.77 -34.73
N ILE A 196 -10.59 19.48 -35.98
CA ILE A 196 -10.22 20.28 -37.15
C ILE A 196 -11.28 21.36 -37.40
N SER A 197 -10.88 22.62 -37.42
CA SER A 197 -11.69 23.71 -37.96
C SER A 197 -11.65 23.69 -39.49
N ALA A 198 -12.79 23.45 -40.14
CA ALA A 198 -12.90 23.55 -41.59
C ALA A 198 -12.71 25.01 -42.05
N GLN A 199 -11.55 25.33 -42.64
CA GLN A 199 -11.35 26.60 -43.33
C GLN A 199 -11.96 26.54 -44.73
N LYS A 200 -12.69 27.59 -45.12
CA LYS A 200 -13.27 27.74 -46.46
C LYS A 200 -12.17 28.01 -47.49
N VAL A 201 -12.16 27.22 -48.56
CA VAL A 201 -11.28 27.32 -49.72
C VAL A 201 -11.57 28.60 -50.52
N LYS A 202 -10.53 29.33 -50.94
CA LYS A 202 -10.61 30.31 -52.04
C LYS A 202 -10.15 29.62 -53.32
N GLU A 203 -10.98 29.58 -54.35
CA GLU A 203 -10.61 29.04 -55.66
C GLU A 203 -9.80 30.08 -56.45
N THR A 204 -8.53 29.77 -56.74
CA THR A 204 -7.69 30.48 -57.70
C THR A 204 -7.51 29.61 -58.95
N LEU A 205 -7.92 30.12 -60.12
CA LEU A 205 -7.71 29.47 -61.43
C LEU A 205 -6.29 29.77 -61.92
N GLY A 206 -5.40 28.78 -61.85
CA GLY A 206 -4.04 28.85 -62.39
C GLY A 206 -3.89 28.05 -63.70
N THR A 207 -2.96 28.46 -64.56
CA THR A 207 -2.68 27.82 -65.86
C THR A 207 -1.42 26.96 -65.87
N ASP A 208 -0.57 27.05 -64.84
CA ASP A 208 0.68 26.30 -64.74
C ASP A 208 0.43 24.92 -64.09
N SER A 209 1.15 23.88 -64.54
CA SER A 209 1.08 22.55 -63.93
C SER A 209 2.34 22.30 -63.11
N VAL A 210 2.17 21.79 -61.89
CA VAL A 210 3.27 21.35 -61.01
C VAL A 210 3.03 19.89 -60.64
N ARG A 211 4.09 19.08 -60.67
CA ARG A 211 4.02 17.66 -60.25
C ARG A 211 4.20 17.57 -58.74
N CYS A 212 3.22 17.03 -58.05
CA CYS A 212 3.28 16.76 -56.62
C CYS A 212 3.45 15.26 -56.40
N HIS A 213 4.57 14.86 -55.80
CA HIS A 213 4.80 13.47 -55.43
C HIS A 213 4.35 13.24 -53.98
N ILE A 214 3.31 12.45 -53.78
CA ILE A 214 2.84 12.03 -52.47
C ILE A 214 3.48 10.68 -52.12
N MET A 215 4.16 10.65 -50.98
CA MET A 215 4.75 9.44 -50.40
C MET A 215 3.75 8.27 -50.44
N LEU A 216 4.16 7.13 -51.01
CA LEU A 216 3.39 5.88 -51.16
C LEU A 216 2.13 5.93 -52.04
N LYS A 217 1.71 7.10 -52.55
CA LYS A 217 0.55 7.26 -53.45
C LYS A 217 0.92 7.66 -54.88
N GLY A 218 2.14 8.16 -55.12
CA GLY A 218 2.66 8.44 -56.45
C GLY A 218 2.62 9.93 -56.83
N ILE A 219 2.67 10.23 -58.14
CA ILE A 219 2.75 11.60 -58.67
C ILE A 219 1.37 12.07 -59.12
N PHE A 220 0.99 13.28 -58.71
CA PHE A 220 -0.23 13.99 -59.10
C PHE A 220 0.15 15.27 -59.86
N GLU A 221 -0.59 15.63 -60.89
CA GLU A 221 -0.41 16.90 -61.62
C GLU A 221 -1.44 17.92 -61.16
N ILE A 222 -0.99 19.01 -60.54
CA ILE A 222 -1.85 20.04 -59.94
C ILE A 222 -1.69 21.36 -60.69
N LYS A 223 -2.82 22.00 -61.01
CA LYS A 223 -2.84 23.32 -61.64
C LYS A 223 -2.71 24.44 -60.61
N VAL A 224 -1.71 25.30 -60.77
CA VAL A 224 -1.38 26.41 -59.85
C VAL A 224 -1.07 27.72 -60.59
N ASP A 225 -1.11 28.83 -59.88
CA ASP A 225 -0.57 30.14 -60.28
C ASP A 225 0.72 30.38 -59.48
N LEU A 226 1.89 30.24 -60.13
CA LEU A 226 3.20 30.29 -59.45
C LEU A 226 3.45 31.64 -58.74
N THR A 227 2.82 32.72 -59.21
CA THR A 227 3.02 34.08 -58.70
C THR A 227 2.09 34.46 -57.55
N LYS A 228 0.97 33.74 -57.36
CA LYS A 228 -0.06 34.07 -56.37
C LYS A 228 -0.35 32.98 -55.36
N ASP A 229 -0.27 31.71 -55.78
CA ASP A 229 -0.53 30.61 -54.88
C ASP A 229 0.61 30.50 -53.86
N THR A 230 0.25 30.14 -52.64
CA THR A 230 1.17 29.79 -51.56
C THR A 230 1.33 28.27 -51.45
N VAL A 231 2.27 27.79 -50.64
CA VAL A 231 2.39 26.36 -50.32
C VAL A 231 1.10 25.83 -49.66
N ALA A 232 0.39 26.66 -48.89
CA ALA A 232 -0.90 26.31 -48.30
C ALA A 232 -2.00 26.14 -49.37
N ASP A 233 -1.99 26.97 -50.42
CA ASP A 233 -2.93 26.84 -51.53
C ASP A 233 -2.64 25.59 -52.37
N LEU A 234 -1.37 25.29 -52.64
CA LEU A 234 -0.95 24.04 -53.29
C LEU A 234 -1.38 22.82 -52.48
N LYS A 235 -1.21 22.85 -51.16
CA LYS A 235 -1.63 21.80 -50.21
C LYS A 235 -3.15 21.57 -50.25
N ASN A 236 -3.95 22.64 -50.29
CA ASN A 236 -5.41 22.54 -50.40
C ASN A 236 -5.87 22.01 -51.78
N LYS A 237 -5.22 22.44 -52.87
CA LYS A 237 -5.52 21.94 -54.23
C LYS A 237 -5.16 20.47 -54.37
N LEU A 238 -4.00 20.07 -53.86
CA LEU A 238 -3.57 18.68 -53.80
C LEU A 238 -4.53 17.82 -52.96
N ALA A 239 -5.06 18.36 -51.86
CA ALA A 239 -6.04 17.66 -51.03
C ALA A 239 -7.33 17.33 -51.79
N ASN A 240 -7.84 18.26 -52.58
CA ASN A 240 -9.05 18.05 -53.39
C ASN A 240 -8.84 17.00 -54.49
N GLU A 241 -7.69 17.01 -55.18
CA GLU A 241 -7.39 16.06 -56.26
C GLU A 241 -7.03 14.66 -55.75
N SER A 242 -6.29 14.57 -54.64
CA SER A 242 -5.84 13.28 -54.08
C SER A 242 -6.87 12.63 -53.14
N GLY A 243 -7.87 13.38 -52.67
CA GLY A 243 -8.81 12.95 -51.63
C GLY A 243 -8.17 12.85 -50.23
N ILE A 244 -6.91 13.28 -50.06
CA ILE A 244 -6.19 13.27 -48.78
C ILE A 244 -6.44 14.61 -48.07
N PRO A 245 -6.85 14.62 -46.80
CA PRO A 245 -7.09 15.87 -46.09
C PRO A 245 -5.86 16.79 -46.07
N ALA A 246 -6.07 18.08 -46.33
CA ALA A 246 -4.97 19.05 -46.41
C ALA A 246 -4.04 18.96 -45.19
N HIS A 247 -4.56 18.97 -43.95
CA HIS A 247 -3.73 18.91 -42.73
C HIS A 247 -2.77 17.71 -42.64
N VAL A 248 -3.01 16.62 -43.37
CA VAL A 248 -2.16 15.41 -43.40
C VAL A 248 -0.97 15.56 -44.37
N LEU A 249 -1.05 16.49 -45.33
CA LEU A 249 -0.05 16.70 -46.37
C LEU A 249 1.05 17.66 -45.87
N HIS A 250 2.27 17.16 -45.69
CA HIS A 250 3.40 17.97 -45.23
C HIS A 250 4.41 18.21 -46.35
N TYR A 251 4.70 19.48 -46.65
CA TYR A 251 5.68 19.88 -47.66
C TYR A 251 7.10 19.74 -47.10
N LYS A 252 8.01 19.13 -47.86
CA LYS A 252 9.40 18.85 -47.42
C LYS A 252 10.48 19.69 -48.11
N GLY A 253 10.15 20.84 -48.70
CA GLY A 253 11.14 21.75 -49.27
C GLY A 253 11.64 22.80 -48.27
N ALA A 254 12.65 23.59 -48.66
CA ALA A 254 13.16 24.67 -47.82
C ALA A 254 12.10 25.77 -47.65
N THR A 255 11.62 25.97 -46.43
CA THR A 255 10.72 27.06 -46.07
C THR A 255 11.55 28.30 -45.73
N GLY A 256 11.77 29.18 -46.71
CA GLY A 256 12.14 30.57 -46.42
C GLY A 256 10.89 31.41 -46.12
N ASP A 257 11.08 32.66 -45.69
CA ASP A 257 10.02 33.69 -45.49
C ASP A 257 9.35 34.14 -46.82
N ALA A 258 9.04 33.17 -47.68
CA ALA A 258 8.66 33.36 -49.07
C ALA A 258 7.14 33.14 -49.22
N ASN A 259 6.44 34.16 -49.71
CA ASN A 259 4.97 34.20 -49.71
C ASN A 259 4.31 33.52 -50.92
N THR A 260 5.05 33.12 -51.96
CA THR A 260 4.51 32.55 -53.21
C THR A 260 5.28 31.30 -53.67
N LEU A 261 4.66 30.42 -54.46
CA LEU A 261 5.31 29.19 -54.96
C LEU A 261 6.62 29.47 -55.73
N GLU A 262 6.65 30.51 -56.55
CA GLU A 262 7.85 30.94 -57.29
C GLU A 262 8.98 31.39 -56.34
N SER A 263 8.64 32.15 -55.29
CA SER A 263 9.61 32.58 -54.28
C SER A 263 10.13 31.42 -53.40
N CYS A 264 9.40 30.29 -53.37
CA CYS A 264 9.84 29.03 -52.75
C CYS A 264 10.70 28.15 -53.69
N GLY A 265 11.05 28.65 -54.88
CA GLY A 265 11.86 27.92 -55.87
C GLY A 265 11.10 26.83 -56.64
N ILE A 266 9.77 26.86 -56.63
CA ILE A 266 8.93 25.87 -57.35
C ILE A 266 8.66 26.40 -58.76
N SER A 267 9.08 25.63 -59.77
CA SER A 267 8.90 25.95 -61.20
C SER A 267 7.96 24.95 -61.91
N ARG A 268 7.56 25.27 -63.16
CA ARG A 268 6.67 24.45 -64.00
C ARG A 268 7.08 22.97 -64.16
N GLU A 269 8.35 22.64 -64.00
CA GLU A 269 8.86 21.26 -64.16
C GLU A 269 9.22 20.57 -62.84
N SER A 270 9.12 21.31 -61.73
CA SER A 270 9.49 20.85 -60.40
C SER A 270 8.60 19.70 -59.93
N THR A 271 9.22 18.69 -59.32
CA THR A 271 8.49 17.63 -58.60
C THR A 271 8.53 17.95 -57.11
N VAL A 272 7.41 18.41 -56.58
CA VAL A 272 7.25 18.87 -55.20
C VAL A 272 6.89 17.67 -54.31
N PRO A 273 7.75 17.29 -53.34
CA PRO A 273 7.49 16.12 -52.50
C PRO A 273 6.60 16.46 -51.29
N PHE A 274 5.61 15.62 -51.04
CA PHE A 274 4.73 15.66 -49.88
C PHE A 274 4.82 14.36 -49.08
N SER A 275 4.95 14.47 -47.76
CA SER A 275 4.78 13.35 -46.83
C SER A 275 3.40 13.33 -46.20
N LEU A 276 2.96 12.15 -45.75
CA LEU A 276 1.69 11.94 -45.08
C LEU A 276 1.91 11.75 -43.58
N SER A 277 1.24 12.54 -42.76
CA SER A 277 1.26 12.43 -41.30
C SER A 277 0.12 13.25 -40.70
N SER A 278 -0.69 12.67 -39.82
CA SER A 278 -1.65 13.47 -39.03
C SER A 278 -1.03 14.08 -37.77
N PHE A 279 0.21 13.70 -37.42
CA PHE A 279 0.93 14.26 -36.29
C PHE A 279 1.29 15.73 -36.48
N ALA A 280 1.43 16.44 -35.35
CA ALA A 280 1.97 17.79 -35.32
C ALA A 280 3.44 17.81 -35.80
N GLU A 281 3.90 18.95 -36.32
CA GLU A 281 5.28 19.11 -36.81
C GLU A 281 6.32 19.15 -35.67
N GLU A 282 5.88 19.35 -34.42
CA GLU A 282 6.75 19.38 -33.24
C GLU A 282 7.33 17.99 -32.92
N VAL A 283 8.64 17.92 -32.66
CA VAL A 283 9.28 16.68 -32.25
C VAL A 283 8.84 16.30 -30.83
N PRO A 284 8.32 15.08 -30.59
CA PRO A 284 7.88 14.68 -29.26
C PRO A 284 9.05 14.69 -28.26
N ASP A 285 8.84 15.28 -27.09
CA ASP A 285 9.82 15.22 -25.99
C ASP A 285 9.98 13.76 -25.52
N SER A 286 11.24 13.31 -25.41
CA SER A 286 11.60 11.99 -24.87
C SER A 286 11.05 11.72 -23.46
N ASN A 287 10.80 12.77 -22.68
CA ASN A 287 10.20 12.68 -21.34
C ASN A 287 8.68 12.77 -21.35
N ALA A 288 8.03 13.07 -22.48
CA ALA A 288 6.57 13.12 -22.61
C ALA A 288 5.92 11.77 -22.24
N PHE A 289 6.66 10.66 -22.32
CA PHE A 289 6.17 9.36 -21.88
C PHE A 289 5.77 9.36 -20.39
N PHE A 290 6.44 10.12 -19.54
CA PHE A 290 6.23 10.07 -18.09
C PHE A 290 5.16 11.05 -17.60
N THR A 291 4.45 11.73 -18.50
CA THR A 291 3.33 12.63 -18.15
C THR A 291 2.03 11.84 -17.94
N ASN A 292 1.08 12.41 -17.22
CA ASN A 292 -0.24 11.78 -17.02
C ASN A 292 -1.25 12.22 -18.11
N ASP A 293 -1.08 11.72 -19.34
CA ASP A 293 -1.93 12.06 -20.50
C ASP A 293 -2.67 10.84 -21.10
N VAL A 294 -2.54 9.66 -20.48
CA VAL A 294 -3.23 8.42 -20.86
C VAL A 294 -3.99 7.91 -19.64
N VAL A 295 -5.30 7.70 -19.81
CA VAL A 295 -6.19 7.23 -18.75
C VAL A 295 -6.19 5.70 -18.72
N PRO A 296 -5.84 5.04 -17.61
CA PRO A 296 -5.91 3.59 -17.50
C PRO A 296 -7.37 3.07 -17.58
N SER A 297 -7.58 1.89 -18.14
CA SER A 297 -8.91 1.25 -18.24
C SER A 297 -9.59 1.02 -16.88
N VAL A 298 -8.80 0.83 -15.84
CA VAL A 298 -9.24 0.76 -14.45
C VAL A 298 -8.73 2.02 -13.76
N GLN A 299 -9.65 2.87 -13.28
CA GLN A 299 -9.26 4.14 -12.66
C GLN A 299 -8.33 3.91 -11.47
N GLN A 300 -7.25 4.68 -11.41
CA GLN A 300 -6.27 4.61 -10.33
C GLN A 300 -6.31 5.91 -9.52
N THR A 301 -5.89 5.85 -8.27
CA THR A 301 -5.74 7.06 -7.45
C THR A 301 -4.70 8.01 -8.07
N PRO A 302 -4.81 9.35 -7.87
CA PRO A 302 -3.80 10.29 -8.33
C PRO A 302 -2.39 9.96 -7.80
N LYS A 303 -2.35 9.52 -6.54
CA LYS A 303 -1.16 9.00 -5.88
C LYS A 303 -0.62 7.77 -6.58
N GLY A 304 -1.45 6.77 -6.90
CA GLY A 304 -1.05 5.58 -7.62
C GLY A 304 -0.41 5.90 -8.96
N VAL A 305 -1.05 6.75 -9.77
CA VAL A 305 -0.49 7.20 -11.05
C VAL A 305 0.87 7.88 -10.87
N SER A 306 1.01 8.74 -9.86
CA SER A 306 2.27 9.40 -9.53
C SER A 306 3.37 8.40 -9.13
N VAL A 307 3.07 7.44 -8.27
CA VAL A 307 4.01 6.38 -7.83
C VAL A 307 4.43 5.51 -9.02
N PHE A 308 3.48 5.11 -9.87
CA PHE A 308 3.73 4.33 -11.07
C PHE A 308 4.70 5.03 -12.03
N LEU A 309 4.38 6.26 -12.44
CA LEU A 309 5.21 7.00 -13.40
C LEU A 309 6.60 7.32 -12.81
N SER A 310 6.68 7.75 -11.55
CA SER A 310 7.95 8.05 -10.88
C SER A 310 8.83 6.81 -10.72
N SER A 311 8.25 5.66 -10.36
CA SER A 311 9.00 4.39 -10.24
C SER A 311 9.51 3.88 -11.59
N LEU A 312 8.71 3.99 -12.66
CA LEU A 312 9.13 3.62 -14.01
C LEU A 312 10.24 4.55 -14.53
N TYR A 313 10.16 5.86 -14.24
CA TYR A 313 11.22 6.81 -14.56
C TYR A 313 12.53 6.41 -13.89
N LEU A 314 12.48 6.06 -12.59
CA LEU A 314 13.67 5.64 -11.87
C LEU A 314 14.31 4.38 -12.49
N ILE A 315 13.50 3.39 -12.85
CA ILE A 315 13.99 2.15 -13.48
C ILE A 315 14.70 2.42 -14.80
N LYS A 316 14.21 3.38 -15.60
CA LYS A 316 14.84 3.77 -16.86
C LYS A 316 16.27 4.30 -16.67
N TYR A 317 16.50 5.14 -15.65
CA TYR A 317 17.76 5.87 -15.51
C TYR A 317 18.77 5.31 -14.50
N LYS A 318 18.34 4.44 -13.56
CA LYS A 318 19.21 3.90 -12.48
C LYS A 318 19.74 2.48 -12.75
N SER A 319 19.00 1.62 -13.44
CA SER A 319 19.39 0.21 -13.58
C SER A 319 20.41 0.02 -14.70
N PRO A 320 21.46 -0.80 -14.50
CA PRO A 320 22.41 -1.12 -15.55
C PRO A 320 21.73 -1.82 -16.73
N VAL A 321 22.19 -1.49 -17.94
CA VAL A 321 21.65 -1.93 -19.23
C VAL A 321 21.45 -3.45 -19.34
N VAL A 322 22.28 -4.25 -18.66
CA VAL A 322 22.18 -5.73 -18.61
C VAL A 322 20.95 -6.20 -17.83
N GLN A 323 20.57 -5.51 -16.75
CA GLN A 323 19.42 -5.88 -15.93
C GLN A 323 18.08 -5.59 -16.64
N HIS A 324 18.01 -4.59 -17.52
CA HIS A 324 16.81 -4.30 -18.30
C HIS A 324 16.45 -5.43 -19.27
N LYS A 325 17.44 -6.04 -19.93
CA LYS A 325 17.17 -7.16 -20.85
C LYS A 325 16.57 -8.36 -20.13
N ASN A 326 17.13 -8.73 -18.99
CA ASN A 326 16.63 -9.84 -18.18
C ASN A 326 15.21 -9.54 -17.66
N LEU A 327 14.97 -8.31 -17.20
CA LEU A 327 13.66 -7.86 -16.76
C LEU A 327 12.62 -7.95 -17.88
N ILE A 328 12.92 -7.44 -19.08
CA ILE A 328 12.00 -7.46 -20.22
C ILE A 328 11.74 -8.90 -20.67
N GLY A 329 12.77 -9.74 -20.76
CA GLY A 329 12.62 -11.17 -21.10
C GLY A 329 11.76 -11.92 -20.10
N TYR A 330 11.93 -11.64 -18.79
CA TYR A 330 11.08 -12.20 -17.74
C TYR A 330 9.63 -11.71 -17.86
N ILE A 331 9.40 -10.40 -18.03
CA ILE A 331 8.06 -9.83 -18.22
C ILE A 331 7.38 -10.46 -19.44
N ARG A 332 8.10 -10.64 -20.55
CA ARG A 332 7.54 -11.28 -21.75
C ARG A 332 7.17 -12.73 -21.51
N LYS A 333 8.05 -13.50 -20.87
CA LYS A 333 7.80 -14.90 -20.49
C LYS A 333 6.56 -15.05 -19.61
N VAL A 334 6.38 -14.16 -18.62
CA VAL A 334 5.25 -14.22 -17.69
C VAL A 334 3.96 -13.75 -18.36
N THR A 335 3.99 -12.61 -19.04
CA THR A 335 2.77 -11.97 -19.57
C THR A 335 2.29 -12.55 -20.89
N GLY A 336 3.21 -13.00 -21.76
CA GLY A 336 2.90 -13.27 -23.17
C GLY A 336 2.49 -12.01 -23.97
N CYS A 337 2.62 -10.81 -23.40
CA CYS A 337 2.20 -9.56 -24.02
C CYS A 337 3.36 -8.94 -24.81
N HIS A 338 3.46 -9.28 -26.09
CA HIS A 338 4.52 -8.76 -26.97
C HIS A 338 4.51 -7.23 -27.12
N PRO A 339 3.35 -6.54 -27.26
CA PRO A 339 3.35 -5.07 -27.31
C PRO A 339 3.91 -4.41 -26.05
N LEU A 340 3.65 -4.98 -24.86
CA LEU A 340 4.22 -4.50 -23.59
C LEU A 340 5.75 -4.65 -23.60
N ALA A 341 6.25 -5.83 -23.92
CA ALA A 341 7.69 -6.10 -23.94
C ALA A 341 8.43 -5.23 -24.98
N GLN A 342 7.88 -5.12 -26.19
CA GLN A 342 8.39 -4.26 -27.27
C GLN A 342 8.45 -2.79 -26.83
N SER A 343 7.37 -2.28 -26.23
CA SER A 343 7.30 -0.89 -25.77
C SER A 343 8.27 -0.61 -24.61
N LEU A 344 8.41 -1.54 -23.67
CA LEU A 344 9.39 -1.44 -22.57
C LEU A 344 10.84 -1.50 -23.09
N TYR A 345 11.12 -2.31 -24.11
CA TYR A 345 12.45 -2.36 -24.74
C TYR A 345 12.84 -1.00 -25.34
N GLN A 346 11.93 -0.38 -26.08
CA GLN A 346 12.19 0.92 -26.69
C GLN A 346 12.33 2.03 -25.64
N LEU A 347 11.52 1.97 -24.58
CA LEU A 347 11.55 2.94 -23.47
C LEU A 347 12.82 2.82 -22.61
N LEU A 348 13.12 1.61 -22.11
CA LEU A 348 14.12 1.39 -21.07
C LEU A 348 15.52 1.15 -21.65
N PHE A 349 15.62 0.46 -22.79
CA PHE A 349 16.90 0.02 -23.33
C PHE A 349 17.45 0.96 -24.41
N LYS A 350 16.62 1.41 -25.35
CA LYS A 350 17.06 2.26 -26.47
C LYS A 350 16.86 3.76 -26.24
N ASN A 351 16.09 4.13 -25.21
CA ASN A 351 15.70 5.51 -24.93
C ASN A 351 15.09 6.19 -26.18
N GLU A 352 14.28 5.43 -26.93
CA GLU A 352 13.61 5.90 -28.14
C GLU A 352 12.36 6.72 -27.81
N ILE A 353 11.89 7.51 -28.78
CA ILE A 353 10.59 8.18 -28.69
C ILE A 353 9.51 7.11 -28.75
N VAL A 354 8.80 6.93 -27.63
CA VAL A 354 7.73 5.95 -27.49
C VAL A 354 6.40 6.60 -27.91
N THR A 355 5.63 5.87 -28.70
CA THR A 355 4.37 6.38 -29.25
C THR A 355 3.23 6.32 -28.22
N ARG A 356 2.10 7.00 -28.48
CA ARG A 356 0.94 7.01 -27.56
C ARG A 356 0.35 5.61 -27.41
N THR A 357 0.24 4.86 -28.51
CA THR A 357 -0.24 3.47 -28.48
C THR A 357 0.74 2.56 -27.72
N GLN A 358 2.04 2.80 -27.79
CA GLN A 358 3.01 2.07 -26.97
C GLN A 358 2.90 2.40 -25.49
N LYS A 359 2.63 3.67 -25.14
CA LYS A 359 2.32 4.07 -23.76
C LYS A 359 1.08 3.39 -23.21
N ILE A 360 0.02 3.26 -24.02
CA ILE A 360 -1.18 2.49 -23.66
C ILE A 360 -0.79 1.02 -23.40
N ALA A 361 0.05 0.41 -24.24
CA ALA A 361 0.51 -0.97 -24.03
C ALA A 361 1.27 -1.14 -22.71
N VAL A 362 2.11 -0.17 -22.33
CA VAL A 362 2.84 -0.18 -21.06
C VAL A 362 1.89 -0.04 -19.87
N ILE A 363 0.97 0.92 -19.90
CA ILE A 363 0.05 1.19 -18.79
C ILE A 363 -0.91 0.01 -18.57
N GLU A 364 -1.61 -0.44 -19.61
CA GLU A 364 -2.58 -1.53 -19.51
C GLU A 364 -1.90 -2.88 -19.23
N GLY A 365 -0.74 -3.10 -19.86
CA GLY A 365 0.06 -4.31 -19.69
C GLY A 365 0.63 -4.44 -18.28
N LEU A 366 1.22 -3.37 -17.73
CA LEU A 366 1.76 -3.37 -16.37
C LEU A 366 0.66 -3.38 -15.31
N TYR A 367 -0.48 -2.72 -15.53
CA TYR A 367 -1.64 -2.85 -14.64
C TYR A 367 -2.04 -4.32 -14.49
N THR A 368 -2.22 -5.01 -15.61
CA THR A 368 -2.62 -6.43 -15.62
C THR A 368 -1.57 -7.29 -14.90
N LEU A 369 -0.29 -7.03 -15.12
CA LEU A 369 0.80 -7.75 -14.46
C LEU A 369 0.86 -7.49 -12.95
N PHE A 370 0.78 -6.23 -12.53
CA PHE A 370 0.84 -5.84 -11.12
C PHE A 370 -0.34 -6.37 -10.33
N ARG A 371 -1.55 -6.35 -10.91
CA ARG A 371 -2.75 -6.93 -10.31
C ARG A 371 -2.62 -8.45 -10.06
N GLU A 372 -1.85 -9.15 -10.89
CA GLU A 372 -1.58 -10.59 -10.73
C GLU A 372 -0.42 -10.88 -9.74
N ILE A 373 0.50 -9.93 -9.55
CA ILE A 373 1.55 -10.02 -8.51
C ILE A 373 0.97 -9.78 -7.12
N LEU A 374 0.05 -8.83 -6.99
CA LEU A 374 -0.54 -8.41 -5.71
C LEU A 374 -1.65 -9.39 -5.25
N PRO A 375 -1.79 -9.63 -3.94
CA PRO A 375 -2.76 -10.58 -3.40
C PRO A 375 -4.22 -10.19 -3.71
N ASN A 376 -5.07 -11.20 -3.94
CA ASN A 376 -6.48 -11.04 -4.32
C ASN A 376 -7.40 -10.79 -3.11
N LEU A 377 -8.52 -10.10 -3.37
CA LEU A 377 -9.65 -9.97 -2.44
C LEU A 377 -10.12 -11.36 -1.98
N GLY A 378 -9.99 -11.64 -0.67
CA GLY A 378 -10.67 -12.78 -0.03
C GLY A 378 -9.81 -13.99 0.37
N THR A 379 -8.48 -13.95 0.28
CA THR A 379 -7.65 -14.97 0.93
C THR A 379 -7.54 -14.70 2.44
N ASN A 380 -8.23 -15.52 3.23
CA ASN A 380 -8.44 -15.45 4.68
C ASN A 380 -7.17 -15.49 5.57
N GLN A 381 -6.23 -14.56 5.41
CA GLN A 381 -5.09 -14.39 6.32
C GLN A 381 -4.61 -12.93 6.32
N GLY A 382 -5.13 -12.10 7.24
CA GLY A 382 -4.45 -10.94 7.85
C GLY A 382 -3.81 -9.83 7.00
N ASP A 383 -3.77 -9.92 5.67
CA ASP A 383 -3.03 -9.01 4.80
C ASP A 383 -3.92 -7.91 4.22
N LYS A 384 -3.32 -6.74 4.01
CA LYS A 384 -3.94 -5.54 3.44
C LYS A 384 -4.68 -5.88 2.14
N ILE A 385 -5.98 -5.61 2.09
CA ILE A 385 -6.78 -5.75 0.88
C ILE A 385 -6.37 -4.63 -0.08
N ILE A 386 -5.90 -5.00 -1.27
CA ILE A 386 -5.54 -4.05 -2.33
C ILE A 386 -6.69 -4.03 -3.34
N GLU A 387 -7.37 -2.90 -3.41
CA GLU A 387 -8.44 -2.68 -4.38
C GLU A 387 -7.87 -2.45 -5.78
N ASP A 388 -8.72 -2.62 -6.79
CA ASP A 388 -8.34 -2.41 -8.18
C ASP A 388 -7.85 -0.99 -8.46
N ASN A 389 -8.32 0.00 -7.70
CA ASN A 389 -7.94 1.41 -7.83
C ASN A 389 -6.56 1.73 -7.22
N ASP A 390 -6.02 0.85 -6.38
CA ASP A 390 -4.80 1.10 -5.61
C ASP A 390 -3.57 0.41 -6.20
N VAL A 391 -3.74 -0.40 -7.25
CA VAL A 391 -2.68 -1.27 -7.82
C VAL A 391 -1.41 -0.48 -8.11
N PHE A 392 -1.54 0.71 -8.69
CA PHE A 392 -0.40 1.56 -9.02
C PHE A 392 0.28 2.21 -7.81
N GLU A 393 -0.38 2.33 -6.66
CA GLU A 393 0.28 2.79 -5.42
C GLU A 393 1.36 1.80 -4.95
N TYR A 394 1.24 0.52 -5.33
CA TYR A 394 2.20 -0.53 -5.01
C TYR A 394 3.14 -0.87 -6.17
N SER A 395 3.27 0.00 -7.17
CA SER A 395 4.16 -0.25 -8.31
C SER A 395 5.62 -0.51 -7.87
N THR A 396 6.11 0.22 -6.85
CA THR A 396 7.46 0.02 -6.28
C THR A 396 7.67 -1.38 -5.73
N HIS A 397 6.65 -1.96 -5.11
CA HIS A 397 6.66 -3.33 -4.58
C HIS A 397 6.70 -4.34 -5.74
N CYS A 398 5.86 -4.11 -6.76
CA CYS A 398 5.81 -4.97 -7.95
C CYS A 398 7.13 -4.94 -8.73
N TRP A 399 7.76 -3.77 -8.86
CA TRP A 399 9.07 -3.64 -9.49
C TRP A 399 10.17 -4.36 -8.73
N ALA A 400 10.20 -4.25 -7.40
CA ALA A 400 11.14 -5.00 -6.57
C ALA A 400 10.99 -6.52 -6.78
N TYR A 401 9.76 -7.01 -6.84
CA TYR A 401 9.46 -8.41 -7.13
C TYR A 401 9.96 -8.84 -8.52
N LEU A 402 9.60 -8.09 -9.56
CA LEU A 402 10.02 -8.39 -10.93
C LEU A 402 11.54 -8.40 -11.09
N MET A 403 12.24 -7.47 -10.44
CA MET A 403 13.71 -7.42 -10.47
C MET A 403 14.36 -8.55 -9.67
N SER A 404 13.75 -9.00 -8.56
CA SER A 404 14.22 -10.14 -7.78
C SER A 404 14.12 -11.46 -8.57
N GLU A 405 13.03 -11.64 -9.32
CA GLU A 405 12.75 -12.85 -10.10
C GLU A 405 13.49 -12.88 -11.46
N ALA A 406 13.88 -11.73 -11.99
CA ALA A 406 14.63 -11.60 -13.25
C ALA A 406 16.11 -12.04 -13.11
N LYS A 407 16.34 -13.33 -12.82
CA LYS A 407 17.66 -13.99 -12.83
C LYS A 407 17.98 -14.52 -14.22
N GLU A 408 19.25 -14.44 -14.66
CA GLU A 408 19.79 -14.81 -15.99
C GLU A 408 18.84 -15.62 -16.89
N THR A 409 17.85 -14.94 -17.46
CA THR A 409 17.00 -15.50 -18.50
C THR A 409 17.70 -15.27 -19.82
N SER A 410 18.36 -16.33 -20.29
CA SER A 410 18.62 -16.77 -21.66
C SER A 410 18.75 -15.70 -22.78
N GLU A 411 19.76 -15.88 -23.62
CA GLU A 411 20.21 -15.12 -24.80
C GLU A 411 19.16 -14.82 -25.92
N HIS A 412 17.86 -14.71 -25.61
CA HIS A 412 16.75 -14.92 -26.56
C HIS A 412 15.97 -13.63 -26.89
N GLU A 413 16.32 -12.49 -26.28
CA GLU A 413 15.75 -11.17 -26.60
C GLU A 413 16.62 -10.44 -27.63
N ASN A 414 16.60 -10.94 -28.88
CA ASN A 414 17.29 -10.33 -30.01
C ASN A 414 16.38 -9.36 -30.76
N TYR A 415 16.81 -8.12 -30.91
CA TYR A 415 16.08 -7.07 -31.64
C TYR A 415 16.96 -6.56 -32.79
N ALA A 416 16.39 -6.45 -34.00
CA ALA A 416 17.06 -5.88 -35.16
C ALA A 416 16.69 -4.40 -35.33
N PRO A 417 17.67 -3.51 -35.56
CA PRO A 417 17.39 -2.14 -35.99
C PRO A 417 16.93 -2.11 -37.45
N TYR A 418 15.75 -1.55 -37.69
CA TYR A 418 15.26 -1.22 -39.03
C TYR A 418 15.46 0.28 -39.27
N CYS A 419 16.35 0.61 -40.21
CA CYS A 419 16.61 1.99 -40.61
C CYS A 419 15.43 2.51 -41.47
N LEU A 420 14.90 3.68 -41.12
CA LEU A 420 13.79 4.34 -41.82
C LEU A 420 14.24 5.52 -42.69
N ILE A 421 15.55 5.75 -42.75
CA ILE A 421 16.19 6.75 -43.58
C ILE A 421 17.08 6.08 -44.64
N SER A 422 17.12 6.70 -45.81
CA SER A 422 18.03 6.37 -46.91
C SER A 422 19.47 6.78 -46.59
N GLU A 423 20.43 6.31 -47.41
CA GLU A 423 21.85 6.70 -47.31
C GLU A 423 22.07 8.23 -47.39
N GLU A 424 21.15 8.97 -48.02
CA GLU A 424 21.18 10.44 -48.09
C GLU A 424 20.68 11.13 -46.80
N GLY A 425 20.38 10.36 -45.74
CA GLY A 425 19.81 10.88 -44.48
C GLY A 425 18.34 11.30 -44.57
N LYS A 426 17.67 11.06 -45.71
CA LYS A 426 16.26 11.39 -45.92
C LYS A 426 15.36 10.19 -45.59
N ARG A 427 14.24 10.42 -44.91
CA ARG A 427 13.21 9.39 -44.64
C ARG A 427 12.73 8.75 -45.95
N PHE A 428 12.66 7.42 -45.96
CA PHE A 428 12.25 6.66 -47.14
C PHE A 428 10.87 7.08 -47.65
N ARG A 429 10.73 7.16 -48.97
CA ARG A 429 9.48 7.49 -49.67
C ARG A 429 8.90 6.28 -50.37
N GLU A 430 9.73 5.59 -51.14
CA GLU A 430 9.39 4.33 -51.81
C GLU A 430 10.49 3.30 -51.52
N PRO A 431 10.49 2.71 -50.31
CA PRO A 431 11.54 1.76 -49.92
C PRO A 431 11.42 0.45 -50.70
N VAL A 432 12.53 0.03 -51.31
CA VAL A 432 12.62 -1.21 -52.10
C VAL A 432 13.76 -2.09 -51.65
N THR A 433 13.57 -3.40 -51.77
CA THR A 433 14.64 -4.39 -51.62
C THR A 433 15.20 -4.75 -53.00
N VAL A 434 16.53 -4.80 -53.09
CA VAL A 434 17.25 -5.20 -54.29
C VAL A 434 17.76 -6.65 -54.11
N PRO A 435 17.62 -7.54 -55.11
CA PRO A 435 18.10 -8.91 -55.03
C PRO A 435 19.58 -8.99 -54.64
N GLY A 436 19.90 -9.76 -53.59
CA GLY A 436 21.28 -9.99 -53.13
C GLY A 436 21.83 -8.98 -52.13
N ILE A 437 21.18 -7.82 -51.97
CA ILE A 437 21.65 -6.76 -51.07
C ILE A 437 20.98 -6.91 -49.70
N PRO A 438 21.76 -7.06 -48.60
CA PRO A 438 21.23 -7.08 -47.25
C PRO A 438 20.87 -5.65 -46.81
N GLY A 439 19.77 -5.10 -47.33
CA GLY A 439 19.35 -3.74 -47.02
C GLY A 439 18.18 -3.23 -47.86
N VAL A 440 17.64 -2.08 -47.45
CA VAL A 440 16.54 -1.37 -48.12
C VAL A 440 17.08 -0.08 -48.72
N LEU A 441 16.72 0.18 -49.97
CA LEU A 441 17.17 1.34 -50.74
C LEU A 441 15.98 2.19 -51.19
N GLU A 442 16.23 3.46 -51.48
CA GLU A 442 15.22 4.37 -52.03
C GLU A 442 15.05 4.09 -53.53
N ARG A 443 13.81 3.87 -53.98
CA ARG A 443 13.54 3.48 -55.37
C ARG A 443 14.08 4.48 -56.38
N ALA A 444 13.95 5.78 -56.12
CA ALA A 444 14.45 6.82 -57.01
C ALA A 444 15.97 6.73 -57.24
N VAL A 445 16.73 6.43 -56.18
CA VAL A 445 18.20 6.28 -56.24
C VAL A 445 18.57 5.05 -57.06
N VAL A 446 17.87 3.93 -56.85
CA VAL A 446 18.11 2.69 -57.59
C VAL A 446 17.79 2.86 -59.07
N LEU A 447 16.67 3.53 -59.40
CA LEU A 447 16.30 3.83 -60.78
C LEU A 447 17.30 4.77 -61.47
N GLN A 448 17.84 5.75 -60.73
CA GLN A 448 18.87 6.62 -61.26
C GLN A 448 20.15 5.84 -61.60
N LYS A 449 20.61 4.96 -60.69
CA LYS A 449 21.75 4.06 -60.95
C LYS A 449 21.52 3.12 -62.14
N ILE A 450 20.30 2.61 -62.32
CA ILE A 450 19.92 1.81 -63.49
C ILE A 450 20.02 2.64 -64.77
N LYS A 451 19.56 3.90 -64.77
CA LYS A 451 19.67 4.82 -65.91
C LYS A 451 21.11 5.16 -66.25
N ASP A 452 21.94 5.36 -65.22
CA ASP A 452 23.35 5.74 -65.35
C ASP A 452 24.25 4.53 -65.69
N GLY A 453 23.70 3.32 -65.73
CA GLY A 453 24.43 2.09 -66.06
C GLY A 453 25.38 1.61 -64.96
N GLU A 454 25.23 2.13 -63.73
CA GLU A 454 26.08 1.81 -62.59
C GLU A 454 25.73 0.43 -61.99
N LYS A 455 26.76 -0.38 -61.68
CA LYS A 455 26.56 -1.65 -60.96
C LYS A 455 26.39 -1.40 -59.47
N ILE A 456 25.30 -1.91 -58.89
CA ILE A 456 25.09 -1.87 -57.45
C ILE A 456 25.91 -2.99 -56.77
N PRO A 457 26.78 -2.68 -55.80
CA PRO A 457 27.60 -3.69 -55.11
C PRO A 457 26.75 -4.79 -54.49
N ASN A 458 27.21 -6.05 -54.61
CA ASN A 458 26.55 -7.25 -54.05
C ASN A 458 25.14 -7.57 -54.60
N CYS A 459 24.70 -6.90 -55.67
CA CYS A 459 23.49 -7.29 -56.39
C CYS A 459 23.70 -8.65 -57.07
N THR A 460 22.79 -9.60 -56.85
CA THR A 460 22.88 -10.97 -57.41
C THR A 460 22.49 -11.05 -58.88
N GLU A 461 21.91 -9.99 -59.44
CA GLU A 461 21.52 -9.92 -60.86
C GLU A 461 22.54 -9.11 -61.68
N ASP A 462 22.94 -9.65 -62.84
CA ASP A 462 23.89 -9.01 -63.76
C ASP A 462 23.32 -7.76 -64.45
N CYS A 463 22.00 -7.70 -64.63
CA CYS A 463 21.28 -6.61 -65.28
C CYS A 463 20.00 -6.28 -64.49
N LEU A 464 20.12 -5.38 -63.51
CA LEU A 464 19.01 -4.97 -62.66
C LEU A 464 17.96 -4.18 -63.46
N LYS A 465 16.75 -4.73 -63.58
CA LYS A 465 15.59 -4.06 -64.21
C LYS A 465 14.65 -3.48 -63.15
N GLU A 466 13.86 -2.48 -63.53
CA GLU A 466 12.81 -1.89 -62.67
C GLU A 466 11.83 -2.93 -62.11
N THR A 467 11.51 -3.97 -62.89
CA THR A 467 10.61 -5.07 -62.48
C THR A 467 11.22 -6.02 -61.43
N SER A 468 12.52 -5.94 -61.20
CA SER A 468 13.26 -6.80 -60.26
C SER A 468 13.23 -6.23 -58.82
N LEU A 469 12.83 -4.97 -58.69
CA LEU A 469 12.67 -4.29 -57.40
C LEU A 469 11.39 -4.76 -56.72
N LYS A 470 11.51 -5.20 -55.46
CA LYS A 470 10.36 -5.53 -54.62
C LYS A 470 10.15 -4.44 -53.58
N LYS A 471 8.89 -4.13 -53.26
CA LYS A 471 8.56 -3.21 -52.16
C LYS A 471 9.03 -3.78 -50.83
N ALA A 472 9.66 -2.94 -50.00
CA ALA A 472 10.04 -3.31 -48.65
C ALA A 472 8.84 -3.17 -47.71
N ALA A 473 7.88 -4.10 -47.79
CA ALA A 473 6.58 -4.00 -47.11
C ALA A 473 6.68 -3.80 -45.58
N GLU A 474 7.66 -4.42 -44.90
CA GLU A 474 7.87 -4.22 -43.45
C GLU A 474 8.32 -2.79 -43.12
N ILE A 475 9.19 -2.19 -43.93
CA ILE A 475 9.58 -0.79 -43.77
C ILE A 475 8.40 0.13 -44.07
N GLU A 476 7.63 -0.12 -45.13
CA GLU A 476 6.42 0.66 -45.42
C GLU A 476 5.42 0.60 -44.25
N LYS A 477 5.22 -0.59 -43.67
CA LYS A 477 4.33 -0.79 -42.52
C LYS A 477 4.78 -0.01 -41.29
N ILE A 478 6.09 0.01 -41.00
CA ILE A 478 6.66 0.83 -39.92
C ILE A 478 6.47 2.32 -40.25
N LEU A 479 6.83 2.77 -41.46
CA LEU A 479 6.73 4.17 -41.88
C LEU A 479 5.32 4.73 -41.76
N LEU A 480 4.30 3.92 -42.06
CA LEU A 480 2.88 4.26 -41.95
C LEU A 480 2.36 4.24 -40.51
N SER A 481 3.11 3.69 -39.55
CA SER A 481 2.61 3.45 -38.20
C SER A 481 3.40 4.18 -37.10
N VAL A 482 4.42 4.96 -37.45
CA VAL A 482 5.28 5.68 -36.49
C VAL A 482 5.52 7.12 -36.91
N HIS A 483 5.75 7.99 -35.93
CA HIS A 483 5.99 9.43 -36.14
C HIS A 483 7.15 9.69 -37.14
N PRO A 484 7.07 10.74 -37.99
CA PRO A 484 8.13 11.10 -38.94
C PRO A 484 9.52 11.38 -38.32
N SER A 485 9.59 11.70 -37.03
CA SER A 485 10.85 11.92 -36.30
C SER A 485 11.62 10.63 -35.97
N ILE A 486 10.96 9.47 -35.98
CA ILE A 486 11.59 8.18 -35.67
C ILE A 486 12.39 7.72 -36.89
N THR A 487 13.72 7.69 -36.79
CA THR A 487 14.62 7.37 -37.92
C THR A 487 15.08 5.91 -37.93
N THR A 488 14.98 5.23 -36.79
CA THR A 488 15.28 3.79 -36.64
C THR A 488 14.23 3.18 -35.73
N TYR A 489 13.78 1.97 -36.03
CA TYR A 489 12.83 1.23 -35.21
C TYR A 489 13.39 -0.16 -34.92
N HIS A 490 13.50 -0.54 -33.64
CA HIS A 490 13.99 -1.87 -33.28
C HIS A 490 12.82 -2.84 -33.19
N LEU A 491 12.80 -3.86 -34.04
CA LEU A 491 11.78 -4.91 -33.98
C LEU A 491 12.39 -6.19 -33.43
N TRP A 492 11.62 -6.91 -32.63
CA TRP A 492 12.03 -8.20 -32.12
C TRP A 492 12.20 -9.25 -33.24
N ILE A 493 13.22 -10.10 -33.13
CA ILE A 493 13.48 -11.21 -34.06
C ILE A 493 13.14 -12.53 -33.36
N CYS A 494 12.11 -13.21 -33.85
CA CYS A 494 11.72 -14.52 -33.35
C CYS A 494 12.74 -15.60 -33.73
N GLN A 495 13.47 -16.14 -32.76
CA GLN A 495 14.34 -17.32 -32.95
C GLN A 495 13.69 -18.61 -32.44
N GLU A 496 12.83 -18.54 -31.41
CA GLU A 496 11.99 -19.64 -30.90
C GLU A 496 10.69 -19.08 -30.31
N SER A 497 9.54 -19.75 -30.51
CA SER A 497 8.24 -19.30 -30.00
C SER A 497 8.16 -19.50 -28.47
N VAL A 498 8.52 -18.48 -27.70
CA VAL A 498 8.32 -18.49 -26.24
C VAL A 498 6.81 -18.50 -25.97
N THR A 499 6.29 -19.60 -25.45
CA THR A 499 4.91 -19.67 -24.96
C THR A 499 4.81 -18.90 -23.64
N GLY A 500 4.13 -17.75 -23.67
CA GLY A 500 3.91 -16.94 -22.48
C GLY A 500 3.07 -17.68 -21.44
N GLN A 501 3.30 -17.40 -20.16
CA GLN A 501 2.53 -17.98 -19.04
C GLN A 501 1.14 -17.35 -18.87
N ASN A 502 0.72 -16.42 -19.74
CA ASN A 502 -0.58 -15.74 -19.68
C ASN A 502 -0.90 -15.17 -18.29
N PHE A 503 0.11 -14.54 -17.66
CA PHE A 503 0.02 -13.97 -16.31
C PHE A 503 -0.16 -14.98 -15.17
N HIS A 504 -0.04 -16.30 -15.42
CA HIS A 504 -0.03 -17.31 -14.37
C HIS A 504 1.30 -17.32 -13.59
N LEU A 505 1.34 -16.53 -12.52
CA LEU A 505 2.44 -16.49 -11.56
C LEU A 505 2.24 -17.56 -10.45
N ASN A 506 3.33 -18.08 -9.89
CA ASN A 506 3.28 -19.03 -8.76
C ASN A 506 3.03 -18.28 -7.43
N THR A 507 1.80 -17.76 -7.24
CA THR A 507 1.45 -16.82 -6.17
C THR A 507 1.08 -17.51 -4.85
N LYS A 508 2.08 -18.14 -4.20
CA LYS A 508 2.00 -18.54 -2.78
C LYS A 508 2.60 -17.51 -1.81
N ARG A 509 2.99 -16.32 -2.30
CA ARG A 509 3.68 -15.29 -1.50
C ARG A 509 2.67 -14.30 -0.91
N SER A 510 2.86 -13.94 0.37
CA SER A 510 2.07 -12.92 1.08
C SER A 510 2.54 -11.50 0.72
N PHE A 511 1.71 -10.49 1.02
CA PHE A 511 2.12 -9.10 0.81
C PHE A 511 3.39 -8.77 1.60
N GLY A 512 3.50 -9.28 2.83
CA GLY A 512 4.70 -9.12 3.66
C GLY A 512 5.98 -9.68 3.04
N SER A 513 5.89 -10.76 2.25
CA SER A 513 7.04 -11.28 1.49
C SER A 513 7.50 -10.30 0.41
N ILE A 514 6.56 -9.68 -0.31
CA ILE A 514 6.86 -8.70 -1.36
C ILE A 514 7.45 -7.43 -0.73
N THR A 515 6.92 -6.98 0.42
CA THR A 515 7.49 -5.85 1.17
C THR A 515 8.91 -6.13 1.66
N ALA A 516 9.24 -7.38 2.01
CA ALA A 516 10.61 -7.74 2.40
C ALA A 516 11.61 -7.59 1.24
N GLU A 517 11.19 -7.87 0.00
CA GLU A 517 12.03 -7.74 -1.20
C GLU A 517 12.41 -6.27 -1.49
N MET A 518 11.56 -5.30 -1.11
CA MET A 518 11.90 -3.88 -1.23
C MET A 518 13.16 -3.49 -0.46
N LYS A 519 13.53 -4.22 0.61
CA LYS A 519 14.76 -3.95 1.38
C LYS A 519 16.02 -4.13 0.52
N ALA A 520 15.97 -4.97 -0.52
CA ALA A 520 17.09 -5.18 -1.44
C ALA A 520 17.24 -4.04 -2.48
N PHE A 521 16.21 -3.21 -2.66
CA PHE A 521 16.17 -2.15 -3.67
C PHE A 521 15.90 -0.77 -3.02
N PRO A 522 16.86 -0.22 -2.25
CA PRO A 522 16.65 0.98 -1.43
C PRO A 522 16.29 2.24 -2.24
N HIS A 523 16.58 2.28 -3.54
CA HIS A 523 16.23 3.41 -4.41
C HIS A 523 14.73 3.47 -4.74
N LEU A 524 14.02 2.34 -4.65
CA LEU A 524 12.55 2.27 -4.79
C LEU A 524 11.82 2.67 -3.50
N ASN A 525 12.53 2.86 -2.39
CA ASN A 525 11.97 3.44 -1.19
C ASN A 525 11.83 4.95 -1.37
N VAL A 526 10.74 5.50 -0.84
CA VAL A 526 10.56 6.95 -0.81
C VAL A 526 11.53 7.53 0.22
N THR A 527 12.49 8.31 -0.25
CA THR A 527 13.44 9.03 0.57
C THR A 527 12.74 10.20 1.23
N PRO A 528 12.82 10.30 2.56
CA PRO A 528 12.27 11.44 3.26
C PRO A 528 13.00 12.74 2.92
N PRO A 529 12.30 13.90 2.87
CA PRO A 529 12.90 15.17 2.48
C PRO A 529 14.20 15.54 3.19
N LEU A 530 14.31 15.42 4.51
CA LEU A 530 15.53 15.85 5.22
C LEU A 530 16.72 14.93 4.98
N ALA A 531 16.49 13.66 4.68
CA ALA A 531 17.55 12.75 4.24
C ALA A 531 18.17 13.16 2.89
N LEU A 532 17.51 14.05 2.13
CA LEU A 532 18.04 14.60 0.87
C LEU A 532 19.16 15.63 1.10
N LYS A 533 19.30 16.17 2.32
CA LYS A 533 20.40 17.08 2.66
C LYS A 533 21.76 16.37 2.56
N ASP A 534 21.80 15.11 3.00
CA ASP A 534 22.99 14.28 3.09
C ASP A 534 23.31 13.55 1.78
N LEU A 535 22.36 13.52 0.83
CA LEU A 535 22.54 12.91 -0.47
C LEU A 535 23.35 13.81 -1.41
N GLY A 536 24.49 13.29 -1.89
CA GLY A 536 25.26 13.86 -2.99
C GLY A 536 24.73 13.43 -4.37
N CYS A 537 25.35 13.93 -5.45
CA CYS A 537 25.08 13.46 -6.81
C CYS A 537 25.79 12.11 -7.10
N PRO A 538 25.19 11.15 -7.86
CA PRO A 538 23.88 11.13 -8.49
C PRO A 538 23.05 9.92 -8.05
N ASN A 539 22.59 9.89 -6.79
CA ASN A 539 21.68 8.82 -6.35
C ASN A 539 20.22 9.25 -6.52
N GLN A 540 19.71 9.11 -7.75
CA GLN A 540 18.27 9.27 -8.01
C GLN A 540 17.46 8.36 -7.08
N CYS A 541 16.43 8.94 -6.45
CA CYS A 541 15.53 8.28 -5.51
C CYS A 541 14.15 8.94 -5.57
N LEU A 542 13.14 8.26 -5.02
CA LEU A 542 11.78 8.78 -4.94
C LEU A 542 11.65 9.77 -3.78
N VAL A 543 10.91 10.85 -3.96
CA VAL A 543 10.70 11.91 -2.95
C VAL A 543 9.23 12.32 -2.95
N PHE A 544 8.65 12.54 -1.76
CA PHE A 544 7.33 13.15 -1.65
C PHE A 544 7.40 14.62 -2.03
N LEU A 545 6.62 15.04 -3.02
CA LEU A 545 6.36 16.46 -3.31
C LEU A 545 5.21 16.99 -2.45
N ASN A 546 4.22 16.14 -2.18
CA ASN A 546 3.13 16.31 -1.19
C ASN A 546 2.56 14.92 -0.84
N GLU A 547 1.45 14.85 -0.08
CA GLU A 547 0.86 13.57 0.36
C GLU A 547 0.44 12.63 -0.79
N ASP A 548 0.05 13.19 -1.94
CA ASP A 548 -0.51 12.48 -3.09
C ASP A 548 0.38 12.49 -4.34
N ASN A 549 1.58 13.08 -4.27
CA ASN A 549 2.47 13.21 -5.41
C ASN A 549 3.91 12.89 -5.03
N LEU A 550 4.46 11.87 -5.70
CA LEU A 550 5.88 11.55 -5.69
C LEU A 550 6.55 12.22 -6.89
N GLY A 551 7.79 12.64 -6.68
CA GLY A 551 8.72 13.02 -7.74
C GLY A 551 10.01 12.22 -7.67
N VAL A 552 10.85 12.41 -8.68
CA VAL A 552 12.18 11.79 -8.75
C VAL A 552 13.25 12.84 -8.49
N TYR A 553 14.06 12.64 -7.44
CA TYR A 553 15.22 13.48 -7.18
C TYR A 553 16.24 13.35 -8.32
N LEU A 554 16.63 14.48 -8.91
CA LEU A 554 17.62 14.52 -9.98
C LEU A 554 19.00 14.86 -9.42
N HIS A 555 19.14 16.07 -8.86
CA HIS A 555 20.40 16.54 -8.28
C HIS A 555 20.17 17.74 -7.36
N LYS A 556 21.19 18.05 -6.55
CA LYS A 556 21.25 19.20 -5.65
C LYS A 556 21.70 20.44 -6.42
N ASN A 557 21.08 21.59 -6.18
CA ASN A 557 21.54 22.85 -6.75
C ASN A 557 22.93 23.19 -6.18
N LYS A 558 23.91 23.42 -7.06
CA LYS A 558 25.31 23.66 -6.69
C LYS A 558 25.53 24.96 -5.91
N LEU A 559 24.68 25.97 -6.13
CA LEU A 559 24.79 27.29 -5.50
C LEU A 559 23.99 27.39 -4.20
N GLN A 560 22.88 26.65 -4.11
CA GLN A 560 21.98 26.64 -2.96
C GLN A 560 21.72 25.19 -2.53
N PRO A 561 22.49 24.66 -1.56
CA PRO A 561 22.39 23.26 -1.15
C PRO A 561 21.03 22.90 -0.51
N GLU A 562 20.22 23.88 -0.12
CA GLU A 562 18.88 23.64 0.41
C GLU A 562 17.85 23.38 -0.71
N ILE A 563 18.18 23.70 -1.96
CA ILE A 563 17.31 23.51 -3.11
C ILE A 563 17.72 22.27 -3.90
N ILE A 564 16.73 21.43 -4.17
CA ILE A 564 16.86 20.22 -4.98
C ILE A 564 16.05 20.36 -6.27
N GLU A 565 16.51 19.71 -7.32
CA GLU A 565 15.74 19.55 -8.56
C GLU A 565 15.02 18.20 -8.55
N VAL A 566 13.70 18.25 -8.64
CA VAL A 566 12.83 17.08 -8.64
C VAL A 566 12.02 17.05 -9.94
N TYR A 567 12.01 15.91 -10.62
CA TYR A 567 11.13 15.71 -11.77
C TYR A 567 9.74 15.29 -11.29
N ASP A 568 8.73 16.09 -11.59
CA ASP A 568 7.32 15.82 -11.25
C ASP A 568 6.63 15.19 -12.46
N CYS A 569 6.46 13.87 -12.43
CA CYS A 569 5.86 13.09 -13.50
C CYS A 569 4.40 13.46 -13.79
N LEU A 570 3.61 13.92 -12.81
CA LEU A 570 2.24 14.36 -13.08
C LEU A 570 2.22 15.64 -13.94
N SER A 571 3.15 16.56 -13.69
CA SER A 571 3.24 17.83 -14.44
C SER A 571 4.12 17.78 -15.68
N GLY A 572 4.98 16.75 -15.79
CA GLY A 572 6.00 16.63 -16.85
C GLY A 572 7.15 17.63 -16.74
N LYS A 573 7.27 18.36 -15.62
CA LYS A 573 8.23 19.47 -15.45
C LYS A 573 9.22 19.20 -14.33
N VAL A 574 10.43 19.73 -14.49
CA VAL A 574 11.41 19.81 -13.41
C VAL A 574 11.01 20.96 -12.49
N LYS A 575 10.89 20.68 -11.20
CA LYS A 575 10.59 21.65 -10.14
C LYS A 575 11.82 21.83 -9.26
N GLN A 576 12.11 23.08 -8.93
CA GLN A 576 13.05 23.40 -7.86
C GLN A 576 12.28 23.45 -6.54
N VAL A 577 12.71 22.63 -5.59
CA VAL A 577 12.03 22.45 -4.31
C VAL A 577 13.02 22.68 -3.19
N ASP A 578 12.64 23.51 -2.24
CA ASP A 578 13.40 23.71 -1.00
C ASP A 578 13.13 22.54 -0.05
N VAL A 579 14.21 21.86 0.37
CA VAL A 579 14.15 20.66 1.21
C VAL A 579 13.52 20.96 2.58
N ASN A 580 13.78 22.12 3.16
CA ASN A 580 13.25 22.51 4.47
C ASN A 580 11.74 22.83 4.36
N VAL A 581 11.32 23.52 3.29
CA VAL A 581 9.89 23.78 3.02
C VAL A 581 9.15 22.48 2.74
N LEU A 582 9.77 21.58 1.99
CA LEU A 582 9.20 20.28 1.68
C LEU A 582 9.07 19.40 2.92
N ALA A 583 10.09 19.38 3.77
CA ALA A 583 10.07 18.71 5.06
C ALA A 583 8.96 19.26 5.97
N ALA A 584 8.77 20.59 6.01
CA ALA A 584 7.66 21.19 6.74
C ALA A 584 6.29 20.82 6.17
N THR A 585 6.16 20.73 4.85
CA THR A 585 4.91 20.41 4.16
C THR A 585 4.52 18.93 4.27
N THR A 586 5.51 18.05 4.33
CA THR A 586 5.32 16.58 4.39
C THR A 586 5.48 16.00 5.80
N GLY A 587 5.81 16.84 6.80
CA GLY A 587 5.98 16.43 8.19
C GLY A 587 7.31 15.72 8.52
N ASP A 588 8.36 15.91 7.74
CA ASP A 588 9.68 15.32 8.01
C ASP A 588 10.50 16.19 8.99
N HIS A 589 10.63 15.70 10.22
CA HIS A 589 11.39 16.24 11.37
C HIS A 589 12.94 16.17 11.32
N ARG A 590 13.51 15.12 10.73
CA ARG A 590 14.87 14.56 10.94
C ARG A 590 16.13 15.39 10.55
N ASP A 591 16.65 16.24 11.45
CA ASP A 591 18.10 16.54 11.57
C ASP A 591 18.65 15.96 12.91
N ASP A 592 19.84 15.32 12.94
CA ASP A 592 20.43 14.61 14.12
C ASP A 592 20.71 15.50 15.36
N TYR A 593 20.63 16.82 15.21
CA TYR A 593 20.73 17.82 16.30
C TYR A 593 19.43 18.59 16.55
N SER A 594 18.42 18.38 15.71
CA SER A 594 17.09 18.93 15.91
C SER A 594 16.30 18.01 16.84
N PHE A 595 15.73 18.60 17.88
CA PHE A 595 14.85 17.89 18.79
C PHE A 595 13.52 17.61 18.09
N ILE A 596 13.27 16.34 17.77
CA ILE A 596 12.11 15.87 16.99
C ILE A 596 11.40 14.80 17.80
N THR A 597 10.08 14.89 17.82
CA THR A 597 9.21 13.93 18.50
C THR A 597 8.09 13.58 17.53
N THR A 598 7.79 12.30 17.31
CA THR A 598 6.64 11.90 16.48
C THR A 598 5.32 12.13 17.23
N ARG A 599 5.38 12.20 18.56
CA ARG A 599 4.26 12.42 19.47
C ARG A 599 4.68 13.33 20.61
N THR A 600 3.74 14.03 21.23
CA THR A 600 4.05 14.86 22.41
C THR A 600 4.65 13.99 23.53
N PRO A 601 5.91 14.24 23.94
CA PRO A 601 6.56 13.41 24.95
C PRO A 601 5.92 13.63 26.31
N LYS A 602 5.66 12.54 27.03
CA LYS A 602 5.17 12.61 28.41
C LYS A 602 6.31 12.78 29.42
N GLU A 603 7.50 12.30 29.05
CA GLU A 603 8.70 12.37 29.87
C GLU A 603 9.93 12.58 28.99
N ALA A 604 10.83 13.44 29.45
CA ALA A 604 12.12 13.71 28.84
C ALA A 604 13.22 13.24 29.81
N ILE A 605 14.05 12.32 29.34
CA ILE A 605 15.09 11.68 30.13
C ILE A 605 16.45 12.10 29.59
N LEU A 606 17.25 12.76 30.41
CA LEU A 606 18.65 13.01 30.09
C LEU A 606 19.51 11.97 30.81
N VAL A 607 20.15 11.09 30.04
CA VAL A 607 21.06 10.07 30.58
C VAL A 607 22.46 10.66 30.66
N LEU A 608 23.00 10.73 31.88
CA LEU A 608 24.37 11.15 32.16
C LEU A 608 25.22 9.91 32.38
N ILE A 609 26.20 9.69 31.50
CA ILE A 609 27.15 8.58 31.60
C ILE A 609 28.49 9.12 32.09
N ASP A 610 28.96 8.58 33.20
CA ASP A 610 30.31 8.83 33.70
C ASP A 610 31.34 8.08 32.85
N THR A 611 32.26 8.82 32.24
CA THR A 611 33.39 8.28 31.50
C THR A 611 34.71 8.65 32.14
N SER A 612 34.73 9.00 33.44
CA SER A 612 35.93 9.37 34.16
C SER A 612 36.87 8.18 34.43
N SER A 613 38.11 8.47 34.82
CA SER A 613 39.12 7.42 35.07
C SER A 613 38.72 6.46 36.20
N SER A 614 37.87 6.85 37.16
CA SER A 614 37.39 5.96 38.24
C SER A 614 36.49 4.82 37.71
N MET A 615 35.94 4.99 36.51
CA MET A 615 35.09 4.01 35.82
C MET A 615 35.89 2.85 35.20
N SER A 616 37.22 2.94 35.17
CA SER A 616 38.12 1.84 34.78
C SER A 616 38.30 0.78 35.87
N GLN A 617 37.87 1.07 37.11
CA GLN A 617 37.97 0.14 38.23
C GLN A 617 36.98 -1.02 38.12
N ASN A 618 37.24 -2.10 38.85
CA ASN A 618 36.33 -3.24 38.93
C ASN A 618 35.03 -2.87 39.69
N CYS A 619 33.91 -3.32 39.15
CA CYS A 619 32.57 -3.01 39.66
C CYS A 619 32.13 -3.98 40.77
N TYR A 620 32.03 -5.28 40.46
CA TYR A 620 31.47 -6.31 41.34
C TYR A 620 32.57 -7.26 41.86
N GLY A 621 32.47 -7.67 43.12
CA GLY A 621 33.56 -8.37 43.82
C GLY A 621 33.88 -9.80 43.35
N THR A 622 32.98 -10.45 42.61
CA THR A 622 33.10 -11.86 42.19
C THR A 622 33.43 -12.07 40.71
N VAL A 623 33.24 -11.05 39.85
CA VAL A 623 33.53 -11.10 38.41
C VAL A 623 34.24 -9.81 38.01
N THR A 624 35.38 -9.91 37.32
CA THR A 624 36.20 -8.76 36.87
C THR A 624 35.54 -8.04 35.69
N ILE A 625 34.48 -7.29 35.95
CA ILE A 625 33.87 -6.35 34.99
C ILE A 625 34.24 -4.94 35.44
N GLN A 626 34.78 -4.13 34.54
CA GLN A 626 35.03 -2.71 34.81
C GLN A 626 33.70 -1.94 34.87
N LYS A 627 33.62 -0.90 35.71
CA LYS A 627 32.39 -0.10 35.88
C LYS A 627 31.88 0.46 34.54
N ILE A 628 32.77 0.92 33.65
CA ILE A 628 32.38 1.42 32.32
C ILE A 628 31.65 0.36 31.47
N HIS A 629 32.08 -0.90 31.51
CA HIS A 629 31.41 -1.99 30.80
C HIS A 629 30.05 -2.32 31.44
N ALA A 630 29.95 -2.25 32.77
CA ALA A 630 28.66 -2.39 33.46
C ALA A 630 27.69 -1.27 33.04
N VAL A 631 28.14 0.00 32.94
CA VAL A 631 27.30 1.10 32.44
C VAL A 631 26.80 0.85 31.02
N LYS A 632 27.66 0.37 30.11
CA LYS A 632 27.25 0.04 28.73
C LYS A 632 26.12 -1.00 28.73
N GLN A 633 26.27 -2.08 29.51
CA GLN A 633 25.25 -3.13 29.63
C GLN A 633 23.93 -2.61 30.24
N LEU A 634 24.01 -1.79 31.29
CA LEU A 634 22.84 -1.18 31.93
C LEU A 634 22.10 -0.25 30.97
N PHE A 635 22.83 0.57 30.21
CA PHE A 635 22.26 1.46 29.21
C PHE A 635 21.60 0.69 28.07
N ASP A 636 22.23 -0.39 27.58
CA ASP A 636 21.64 -1.23 26.53
C ASP A 636 20.31 -1.85 26.97
N ASN A 637 20.24 -2.32 28.23
CA ASN A 637 19.01 -2.88 28.77
C ASN A 637 17.95 -1.78 28.94
N PHE A 638 18.32 -0.62 29.49
CA PHE A 638 17.45 0.57 29.58
C PHE A 638 16.87 0.95 28.21
N ALA A 639 17.72 1.06 27.18
CA ALA A 639 17.30 1.44 25.83
C ALA A 639 16.39 0.37 25.20
N THR A 640 16.77 -0.91 25.31
CA THR A 640 16.00 -2.02 24.72
C THR A 640 14.63 -2.17 25.36
N ARG A 641 14.55 -2.11 26.70
CA ARG A 641 13.28 -2.21 27.42
C ARG A 641 12.41 -0.97 27.25
N SER A 642 12.99 0.22 27.19
CA SER A 642 12.24 1.46 26.92
C SER A 642 11.58 1.44 25.53
N MET A 643 12.28 0.92 24.51
CA MET A 643 11.70 0.71 23.18
C MET A 643 10.64 -0.39 23.19
N ALA A 644 10.91 -1.53 23.85
CA ALA A 644 9.98 -2.66 23.88
C ALA A 644 8.65 -2.33 24.58
N TYR A 645 8.67 -1.45 25.58
CA TYR A 645 7.47 -1.03 26.30
C TYR A 645 6.73 0.14 25.64
N ASP A 646 7.25 0.71 24.56
CA ASP A 646 6.69 1.83 23.79
C ASP A 646 6.34 3.06 24.65
N PHE A 647 7.22 3.42 25.59
CA PHE A 647 7.00 4.64 26.38
C PHE A 647 7.12 5.89 25.52
N HIS A 648 6.33 6.93 25.86
CA HIS A 648 6.36 8.24 25.20
C HIS A 648 7.54 9.09 25.72
N HIS A 649 8.75 8.55 25.60
CA HIS A 649 9.98 9.12 26.10
C HIS A 649 10.75 9.80 24.99
N VAL A 650 11.37 10.94 25.31
CA VAL A 650 12.47 11.50 24.53
C VAL A 650 13.74 11.43 25.36
N ILE A 651 14.79 10.85 24.80
CA ILE A 651 16.01 10.54 25.53
C ILE A 651 17.18 11.31 24.93
N GLY A 652 17.89 12.06 25.77
CA GLY A 652 19.16 12.70 25.43
C GLY A 652 20.31 11.98 26.09
N LEU A 653 21.49 11.99 25.46
CA LEU A 653 22.69 11.33 25.99
C LEU A 653 23.84 12.31 26.16
N VAL A 654 24.37 12.38 27.38
CA VAL A 654 25.52 13.21 27.74
C VAL A 654 26.57 12.32 28.38
N LYS A 655 27.83 12.50 27.98
CA LYS A 655 28.96 11.96 28.72
C LYS A 655 29.64 13.05 29.54
N PHE A 656 30.22 12.66 30.66
CA PHE A 656 31.04 13.56 31.44
C PHE A 656 32.32 12.88 31.93
N ASP A 657 33.41 13.61 31.78
CA ASP A 657 34.75 13.32 32.27
C ASP A 657 35.37 14.65 32.75
N SER A 658 36.57 15.02 32.29
CA SER A 658 37.13 16.36 32.46
C SER A 658 36.34 17.45 31.73
N THR A 659 35.38 17.06 30.89
CA THR A 659 34.45 17.92 30.16
C THR A 659 33.06 17.30 30.13
N VAL A 660 32.02 18.11 30.04
CA VAL A 660 30.64 17.65 29.85
C VAL A 660 30.27 17.85 28.38
N THR A 661 29.90 16.78 27.68
CA THR A 661 29.62 16.84 26.23
C THR A 661 28.34 16.09 25.86
N MET A 662 27.51 16.73 25.03
CA MET A 662 26.29 16.13 24.48
C MET A 662 26.66 15.16 23.35
N LEU A 663 26.38 13.87 23.52
CA LEU A 663 26.62 12.85 22.49
C LEU A 663 25.49 12.77 21.48
N HIS A 664 24.25 12.97 21.93
CA HIS A 664 23.07 12.94 21.07
C HIS A 664 21.94 13.77 21.68
N THR A 665 21.31 14.64 20.89
CA THR A 665 20.13 15.42 21.32
C THR A 665 18.94 14.49 21.63
N PHE A 666 17.91 15.04 22.26
CA PHE A 666 16.69 14.31 22.60
C PHE A 666 16.02 13.69 21.36
N THR A 667 15.78 12.37 21.39
CA THR A 667 15.07 11.63 20.33
C THR A 667 14.27 10.46 20.90
N GLU A 668 13.38 9.91 20.08
CA GLU A 668 12.62 8.67 20.36
C GLU A 668 13.34 7.42 19.84
N THR A 669 14.28 7.56 18.89
CA THR A 669 14.99 6.42 18.27
C THR A 669 16.33 6.15 18.95
N LEU A 670 16.45 5.04 19.67
CA LEU A 670 17.62 4.72 20.50
C LEU A 670 18.68 3.82 19.83
N GLU A 671 18.48 3.40 18.58
CA GLU A 671 19.43 2.50 17.88
C GLU A 671 20.82 3.13 17.73
N LYS A 672 20.87 4.39 17.26
CA LYS A 672 22.12 5.18 17.15
C LYS A 672 22.79 5.45 18.51
N PHE A 673 22.07 5.37 19.63
CA PHE A 673 22.63 5.62 20.96
C PHE A 673 23.52 4.46 21.38
N LYS A 674 23.12 3.22 21.07
CA LYS A 674 23.90 2.03 21.40
C LYS A 674 25.29 2.12 20.78
N GLU A 675 25.38 2.45 19.50
CA GLU A 675 26.66 2.63 18.80
C GLU A 675 27.56 3.66 19.50
N LYS A 676 27.02 4.82 19.86
CA LYS A 676 27.75 5.90 20.56
C LYS A 676 28.18 5.52 21.97
N VAL A 677 27.40 4.70 22.69
CA VAL A 677 27.76 4.24 24.05
C VAL A 677 28.83 3.14 24.00
N HIS A 678 28.81 2.28 22.99
CA HIS A 678 29.81 1.22 22.84
C HIS A 678 31.23 1.77 22.59
N THR A 679 31.36 2.93 21.97
CA THR A 679 32.66 3.60 21.71
C THR A 679 33.22 4.38 22.89
N LEU A 680 32.52 4.44 24.03
CA LEU A 680 32.99 5.18 25.20
C LEU A 680 34.15 4.47 25.92
N GLU A 681 35.14 5.25 26.33
CA GLU A 681 36.30 4.80 27.11
C GLU A 681 36.47 5.67 28.36
N ALA A 682 36.96 5.07 29.44
CA ALA A 682 37.18 5.75 30.71
C ALA A 682 38.45 6.62 30.64
N SER A 683 38.34 7.93 30.84
CA SER A 683 39.45 8.88 30.83
C SER A 683 39.11 10.16 31.61
N GLY A 684 40.11 10.95 32.00
CA GLY A 684 39.88 12.26 32.62
C GLY A 684 39.39 12.22 34.08
N ARG A 685 39.00 13.38 34.62
CA ARG A 685 38.52 13.57 35.99
C ARG A 685 36.99 13.48 36.06
N THR A 686 36.40 13.35 37.23
CA THR A 686 34.93 13.28 37.37
C THR A 686 34.35 14.66 37.67
N MET A 687 33.49 15.17 36.77
CA MET A 687 32.77 16.45 36.89
C MET A 687 31.24 16.25 36.99
N LEU A 688 30.83 15.52 38.03
CA LEU A 688 29.45 15.07 38.23
C LEU A 688 28.45 16.24 38.43
N TYR A 689 28.79 17.21 39.29
CA TYR A 689 27.86 18.30 39.60
C TYR A 689 27.74 19.30 38.45
N ASP A 690 28.82 19.50 37.68
CA ASP A 690 28.78 20.31 36.45
C ASP A 690 27.93 19.61 35.37
N ALA A 691 27.96 18.27 35.29
CA ALA A 691 27.09 17.50 34.39
C ALA A 691 25.61 17.59 34.78
N LEU A 692 25.30 17.53 36.08
CA LEU A 692 23.93 17.74 36.58
C LEU A 692 23.42 19.16 36.28
N GLN A 693 24.27 20.18 36.45
CA GLN A 693 23.95 21.57 36.12
C GLN A 693 23.75 21.76 34.61
N TYR A 694 24.57 21.13 33.77
CA TYR A 694 24.38 21.10 32.33
C TYR A 694 23.02 20.48 31.97
N GLY A 695 22.63 19.41 32.67
CA GLY A 695 21.32 18.78 32.50
C GLY A 695 20.13 19.69 32.81
N VAL A 696 20.27 20.61 33.78
CA VAL A 696 19.23 21.64 34.05
C VAL A 696 19.01 22.53 32.82
N ILE A 697 20.08 22.89 32.12
CA ILE A 697 20.03 23.76 30.94
C ILE A 697 19.36 23.03 29.77
N GLU A 698 19.81 21.80 29.45
CA GLU A 698 19.29 21.05 28.30
C GLU A 698 17.82 20.61 28.50
N LEU A 699 17.45 20.13 29.69
CA LEU A 699 16.04 19.81 29.98
C LEU A 699 15.17 21.07 30.06
N GLY A 700 15.75 22.22 30.40
CA GLY A 700 15.07 23.52 30.35
C GLY A 700 14.55 23.83 28.93
N LYS A 701 15.38 23.59 27.91
CA LYS A 701 14.98 23.77 26.49
C LYS A 701 13.80 22.88 26.10
N VAL A 702 13.73 21.66 26.64
CA VAL A 702 12.61 20.74 26.40
C VAL A 702 11.35 21.22 27.11
N LYS A 703 11.48 21.74 28.34
CA LYS A 703 10.36 22.28 29.11
C LYS A 703 9.69 23.47 28.44
N GLU A 704 10.48 24.35 27.81
CA GLU A 704 9.97 25.50 27.05
C GLU A 704 9.08 25.07 25.89
N LYS A 705 9.47 23.98 25.19
CA LYS A 705 8.68 23.41 24.09
C LYS A 705 7.50 22.57 24.57
N PHE A 706 7.67 21.83 25.66
CA PHE A 706 6.67 20.92 26.21
C PHE A 706 6.46 21.16 27.72
N PRO A 707 5.59 22.12 28.09
CA PRO A 707 5.41 22.54 29.49
C PRO A 707 4.91 21.42 30.42
N ASN A 708 4.14 20.48 29.87
CA ASN A 708 3.53 19.36 30.61
C ASN A 708 4.45 18.12 30.69
N CYS A 709 5.64 18.17 30.10
CA CYS A 709 6.57 17.04 30.07
C CYS A 709 7.28 16.88 31.42
N ARG A 710 7.34 15.65 31.93
CA ARG A 710 8.11 15.33 33.14
C ARG A 710 9.60 15.31 32.81
N LEU A 711 10.41 16.01 33.59
CA LEU A 711 11.85 16.12 33.35
C LEU A 711 12.63 15.22 34.31
N ARG A 712 13.49 14.38 33.75
CA ARG A 712 14.27 13.41 34.51
C ARG A 712 15.73 13.40 34.09
N ILE A 713 16.61 13.28 35.07
CA ILE A 713 18.00 12.92 34.84
C ILE A 713 18.22 11.50 35.37
N LEU A 714 18.80 10.63 34.54
CA LEU A 714 19.26 9.31 34.95
C LEU A 714 20.79 9.31 34.93
N CYS A 715 21.42 9.20 36.11
CA CYS A 715 22.86 9.30 36.25
C CYS A 715 23.48 7.90 36.50
N LEU A 716 24.39 7.48 35.62
CA LEU A 716 25.14 6.22 35.70
C LEU A 716 26.60 6.52 36.03
N THR A 717 27.00 6.33 37.29
CA THR A 717 28.28 6.78 37.84
C THR A 717 28.68 5.97 39.07
N ASP A 718 29.93 6.07 39.54
CA ASP A 718 30.31 5.63 40.88
C ASP A 718 30.09 6.68 41.97
N GLY A 719 29.69 7.89 41.58
CA GLY A 719 29.31 8.99 42.46
C GLY A 719 30.48 9.74 43.07
N GLU A 720 31.71 9.51 42.59
CA GLU A 720 32.86 10.33 42.93
C GLU A 720 32.82 11.67 42.18
N ASP A 721 33.35 12.73 42.77
CA ASP A 721 33.51 14.02 42.10
C ASP A 721 34.82 14.66 42.56
N PHE A 722 35.68 15.02 41.60
CA PHE A 722 37.02 15.55 41.88
C PHE A 722 37.30 16.88 41.18
N GLY A 723 36.42 17.33 40.29
CA GLY A 723 36.69 18.44 39.39
C GLY A 723 35.54 19.41 39.15
N SER A 724 34.36 19.21 39.74
CA SER A 724 33.24 20.12 39.52
C SER A 724 33.48 21.49 40.13
N SER A 725 33.12 22.53 39.38
CA SER A 725 33.13 23.92 39.84
C SER A 725 31.89 24.28 40.67
N HIS A 726 30.76 23.61 40.41
CA HIS A 726 29.50 23.84 41.11
C HIS A 726 29.41 23.07 42.44
N LYS A 727 28.86 23.72 43.48
CA LYS A 727 28.61 23.10 44.77
C LYS A 727 27.37 22.21 44.74
N PRO A 728 27.37 21.03 45.38
CA PRO A 728 26.27 20.07 45.34
C PRO A 728 24.94 20.63 45.85
N ALA A 729 24.95 21.42 46.94
CA ALA A 729 23.74 22.02 47.49
C ALA A 729 23.10 23.03 46.52
N ALA A 730 23.91 23.81 45.79
CA ALA A 730 23.42 24.76 44.80
C ALA A 730 22.78 24.06 43.60
N VAL A 731 23.41 22.98 43.12
CA VAL A 731 22.87 22.16 42.03
C VAL A 731 21.55 21.49 42.43
N ALA A 732 21.46 20.95 43.65
CA ALA A 732 20.22 20.37 44.17
C ALA A 732 19.07 21.39 44.20
N VAL A 733 19.34 22.62 44.65
CA VAL A 733 18.37 23.72 44.64
C VAL A 733 17.91 24.05 43.21
N ASN A 734 18.84 24.10 42.25
CA ASN A 734 18.51 24.39 40.85
C ASN A 734 17.64 23.30 40.23
N LEU A 735 17.95 22.03 40.48
CA LEU A 735 17.16 20.89 40.01
C LEU A 735 15.72 20.91 40.54
N ILE A 736 15.54 21.21 41.84
CA ILE A 736 14.20 21.28 42.45
C ILE A 736 13.41 22.46 41.89
N LYS A 737 14.03 23.64 41.76
CA LYS A 737 13.40 24.82 41.14
C LYS A 737 12.97 24.55 39.69
N ALA A 738 13.78 23.81 38.94
CA ALA A 738 13.45 23.42 37.57
C ALA A 738 12.38 22.31 37.49
N ASN A 739 11.97 21.74 38.63
CA ASN A 739 11.12 20.55 38.73
C ASN A 739 11.70 19.30 38.05
N ILE A 740 13.02 19.15 38.05
CA ILE A 740 13.72 17.99 37.51
C ILE A 740 13.84 16.93 38.61
N THR A 741 13.67 15.66 38.25
CA THR A 741 13.84 14.51 39.16
C THR A 741 15.14 13.80 38.80
N VAL A 742 16.00 13.50 39.79
CA VAL A 742 17.29 12.83 39.55
C VAL A 742 17.27 11.42 40.10
N ASP A 743 17.32 10.43 39.20
CA ASP A 743 17.60 9.05 39.58
C ASP A 743 19.09 8.75 39.37
N SER A 744 19.70 8.04 40.32
CA SER A 744 21.11 7.67 40.27
C SER A 744 21.30 6.17 40.44
N VAL A 745 22.21 5.60 39.65
CA VAL A 745 22.68 4.21 39.79
C VAL A 745 24.16 4.27 40.14
N LEU A 746 24.49 3.95 41.40
CA LEU A 746 25.84 4.02 41.93
C LEU A 746 26.56 2.68 41.74
N LEU A 747 27.70 2.71 41.07
CA LEU A 747 28.52 1.52 40.80
C LEU A 747 29.74 1.43 41.72
N GLY A 748 29.91 0.30 42.40
CA GLY A 748 31.07 0.01 43.24
C GLY A 748 30.81 0.17 44.75
N LYS A 749 31.89 0.09 45.55
CA LYS A 749 31.80 -0.07 47.00
C LYS A 749 31.72 1.23 47.81
N VAL A 750 31.75 2.40 47.18
CA VAL A 750 31.76 3.69 47.91
C VAL A 750 30.49 3.81 48.75
N GLU A 751 30.65 4.13 50.04
CA GLU A 751 29.55 4.34 50.97
C GLU A 751 29.35 5.83 51.25
N SER A 752 28.07 6.24 51.26
CA SER A 752 27.60 7.60 51.57
C SER A 752 28.06 8.71 50.61
N ASN A 753 27.41 8.75 49.44
CA ASN A 753 27.65 9.75 48.39
C ASN A 753 26.62 10.89 48.47
N ILE A 754 27.04 12.14 48.28
CA ILE A 754 26.15 13.32 48.27
C ILE A 754 25.09 13.21 47.15
N LEU A 755 25.42 12.56 46.03
CA LEU A 755 24.49 12.27 44.93
C LEU A 755 23.24 11.51 45.39
N HIS A 756 23.38 10.59 46.35
CA HIS A 756 22.26 9.88 46.96
C HIS A 756 21.28 10.87 47.61
N GLY A 757 21.80 11.80 48.41
CA GLY A 757 21.02 12.87 49.02
C GLY A 757 20.31 13.75 48.00
N ILE A 758 20.97 14.06 46.86
CA ILE A 758 20.38 14.85 45.77
C ILE A 758 19.23 14.08 45.11
N SER A 759 19.39 12.78 44.83
CA SER A 759 18.32 11.95 44.28
C SER A 759 17.09 11.95 45.18
N ILE A 760 17.27 11.76 46.50
CA ILE A 760 16.16 11.83 47.46
C ILE A 760 15.52 13.22 47.48
N ALA A 761 16.33 14.29 47.55
CA ALA A 761 15.84 15.66 47.66
C ALA A 761 15.00 16.10 46.46
N THR A 762 15.36 15.63 45.26
CA THR A 762 14.63 15.91 44.01
C THR A 762 13.41 15.01 43.79
N GLY A 763 13.11 14.08 44.71
CA GLY A 763 12.01 13.11 44.60
C GLY A 763 12.33 11.89 43.74
N GLY A 764 13.61 11.68 43.39
CA GLY A 764 14.11 10.52 42.66
C GLY A 764 14.43 9.33 43.56
N CYS A 765 15.12 8.35 42.99
CA CYS A 765 15.60 7.12 43.61
C CYS A 765 17.12 7.01 43.44
N CYS A 766 17.77 6.40 44.42
CA CYS A 766 19.17 6.03 44.33
C CYS A 766 19.32 4.53 44.48
N PHE A 767 19.83 3.89 43.44
CA PHE A 767 20.02 2.45 43.36
C PHE A 767 21.50 2.11 43.50
N LYS A 768 21.81 1.05 44.24
CA LYS A 768 23.17 0.51 44.36
C LYS A 768 23.12 -0.99 44.10
N PRO A 769 23.18 -1.43 42.82
CA PRO A 769 23.24 -2.85 42.51
C PRO A 769 24.52 -3.45 43.09
N GLU A 770 24.42 -4.57 43.80
CA GLU A 770 25.58 -5.28 44.37
C GLU A 770 26.19 -6.30 43.41
N THR A 771 25.39 -6.76 42.43
CA THR A 771 25.82 -7.68 41.37
C THR A 771 25.37 -7.18 39.99
N SER A 772 25.98 -7.73 38.92
CA SER A 772 25.55 -7.45 37.55
C SER A 772 24.11 -7.90 37.29
N LYS A 773 23.69 -9.01 37.90
CA LYS A 773 22.30 -9.52 37.81
C LYS A 773 21.31 -8.52 38.42
N ASP A 774 21.63 -7.94 39.59
CA ASP A 774 20.77 -6.93 40.22
C ASP A 774 20.65 -5.67 39.36
N GLY A 775 21.74 -5.25 38.74
CA GLY A 775 21.75 -4.12 37.82
C GLY A 775 20.89 -4.35 36.58
N LEU A 776 20.94 -5.55 35.99
CA LEU A 776 20.07 -5.91 34.87
C LEU A 776 18.60 -5.93 35.29
N ARG A 777 18.29 -6.55 36.43
CA ARG A 777 16.92 -6.62 36.98
C ARG A 777 16.32 -5.23 37.20
N LEU A 778 17.13 -4.28 37.66
CA LEU A 778 16.69 -2.90 37.91
C LEU A 778 16.07 -2.26 36.67
N PHE A 779 16.66 -2.45 35.48
CA PHE A 779 16.17 -1.91 34.22
C PHE A 779 15.09 -2.76 33.53
N GLU A 780 14.69 -3.89 34.11
CA GLU A 780 13.49 -4.63 33.69
C GLU A 780 12.21 -4.04 34.34
N ILE A 781 12.36 -3.29 35.44
CA ILE A 781 11.25 -2.72 36.22
C ILE A 781 10.72 -1.45 35.53
N GLU A 782 9.43 -1.47 35.16
CA GLU A 782 8.83 -0.35 34.45
C GLU A 782 8.90 0.99 35.21
N THR A 783 8.68 0.98 36.53
CA THR A 783 8.71 2.20 37.36
C THR A 783 10.10 2.82 37.47
N VAL A 784 11.15 2.05 37.15
CA VAL A 784 12.51 2.56 36.97
C VAL A 784 12.68 3.14 35.58
N LEU A 785 12.03 2.59 34.56
CA LEU A 785 12.11 3.11 33.19
C LEU A 785 11.31 4.41 33.00
N SER A 786 10.12 4.52 33.61
CA SER A 786 9.19 5.64 33.40
C SER A 786 8.67 6.23 34.71
N LEU A 787 8.72 7.56 34.84
CA LEU A 787 8.10 8.29 35.95
C LEU A 787 6.58 8.33 35.87
N GLU A 788 5.98 8.08 34.70
CA GLU A 788 4.52 8.17 34.53
C GLU A 788 3.76 7.20 35.42
N ILE A 789 4.32 6.01 35.57
CA ILE A 789 3.72 4.90 36.29
C ILE A 789 4.23 4.82 37.73
N ARG A 790 5.04 5.77 38.20
CA ARG A 790 5.68 5.76 39.52
C ARG A 790 4.92 6.65 40.50
N ILE A 791 4.76 6.21 41.75
CA ILE A 791 4.21 7.05 42.82
C ILE A 791 5.18 8.23 43.06
N PRO A 792 4.73 9.49 42.89
CA PRO A 792 5.61 10.64 43.04
C PRO A 792 6.05 10.80 44.50
N LYS A 793 7.36 10.92 44.73
CA LYS A 793 7.91 11.27 46.04
C LYS A 793 7.89 12.80 46.23
N ASN A 794 7.69 13.25 47.47
CA ASN A 794 7.71 14.68 47.80
C ASN A 794 9.13 15.24 47.64
N LYS A 795 9.26 16.36 46.91
CA LYS A 795 10.51 17.12 46.80
C LYS A 795 10.72 17.95 48.07
N LEU A 796 11.98 18.10 48.50
CA LEU A 796 12.33 18.94 49.64
C LEU A 796 12.23 20.42 49.27
N ASP A 797 11.96 21.27 50.26
CA ASP A 797 11.90 22.72 50.06
C ASP A 797 13.31 23.28 49.77
N PRO A 798 13.53 24.03 48.67
CA PRO A 798 14.85 24.55 48.30
C PRO A 798 15.56 25.36 49.38
N SER A 799 14.83 26.01 50.29
CA SER A 799 15.40 26.83 51.36
C SER A 799 16.10 26.01 52.45
N SER A 800 15.75 24.72 52.57
CA SER A 800 16.22 23.83 53.63
C SER A 800 17.47 23.02 53.27
N ILE A 801 17.98 23.17 52.06
CA ILE A 801 19.01 22.29 51.49
C ILE A 801 20.41 22.81 51.83
N THR A 802 21.12 22.05 52.65
CA THR A 802 22.55 22.23 52.93
C THR A 802 23.29 20.93 52.63
N GLU A 803 24.62 21.00 52.49
CA GLU A 803 25.42 19.78 52.24
C GLU A 803 25.34 18.77 53.39
N SER A 804 25.25 19.25 54.64
CA SER A 804 25.03 18.39 55.80
C SER A 804 23.67 17.70 55.77
N HIS A 805 22.63 18.42 55.31
CA HIS A 805 21.30 17.84 55.11
C HIS A 805 21.33 16.75 54.02
N LEU A 806 21.96 17.00 52.86
CA LEU A 806 22.09 15.99 51.80
C LEU A 806 22.83 14.74 52.26
N ARG A 807 23.91 14.89 53.03
CA ARG A 807 24.64 13.76 53.64
C ARG A 807 23.77 12.99 54.62
N SER A 808 22.97 13.67 55.44
CA SER A 808 22.06 13.01 56.40
C SER A 808 20.96 12.19 55.71
N LEU A 809 20.48 12.64 54.54
CA LEU A 809 19.50 11.92 53.75
C LEU A 809 20.06 10.63 53.15
N ALA A 810 21.34 10.65 52.77
CA ALA A 810 22.05 9.50 52.21
C ALA A 810 22.27 8.34 53.21
N ILE A 811 21.97 8.56 54.51
CA ILE A 811 22.02 7.52 55.56
C ILE A 811 20.79 6.59 55.47
N ARG A 812 19.68 7.06 54.88
CA ARG A 812 18.55 6.17 54.57
C ARG A 812 19.06 5.19 53.51
N GLY A 813 18.83 3.89 53.70
CA GLY A 813 19.32 2.85 52.77
C GLY A 813 18.89 3.11 51.31
N TYR A 814 19.58 2.45 50.38
CA TYR A 814 19.31 2.58 48.94
C TYR A 814 17.92 2.04 48.58
N ASP A 815 17.35 2.59 47.50
CA ASP A 815 16.07 2.12 46.97
C ASP A 815 16.27 0.76 46.26
N GLU A 816 15.36 -0.20 46.50
CA GLU A 816 15.31 -1.46 45.74
C GLU A 816 14.50 -1.30 44.45
N PHE A 817 13.30 -0.71 44.54
CA PHE A 817 12.45 -0.38 43.40
C PHE A 817 11.40 0.68 43.78
N PRO A 818 10.96 1.52 42.82
CA PRO A 818 9.88 2.46 43.05
C PRO A 818 8.50 1.82 42.89
N GLU A 819 7.54 2.19 43.74
CA GLU A 819 6.15 1.71 43.67
C GLU A 819 5.38 2.31 42.49
N ALA A 820 4.44 1.53 41.96
CA ALA A 820 3.64 1.92 40.79
C ALA A 820 2.32 2.61 41.16
N VAL A 821 1.89 3.58 40.35
CA VAL A 821 0.57 4.21 40.43
C VAL A 821 -0.46 3.22 39.88
N LEU A 822 -1.35 2.75 40.75
CA LEU A 822 -2.55 2.04 40.30
C LEU A 822 -3.56 3.03 39.70
N PRO A 823 -4.35 2.62 38.69
CA PRO A 823 -5.42 3.45 38.15
C PRO A 823 -6.33 3.98 39.26
N SER A 824 -6.74 5.25 39.19
CA SER A 824 -7.63 5.84 40.20
C SER A 824 -8.96 5.09 40.30
N GLN A 825 -9.40 4.48 39.21
CA GLN A 825 -10.58 3.62 39.11
C GLN A 825 -10.51 2.37 40.02
N MET A 826 -9.33 1.94 40.46
CA MET A 826 -9.20 0.87 41.47
C MET A 826 -9.88 1.22 42.79
N LYS A 827 -10.07 2.51 43.09
CA LYS A 827 -10.79 2.97 44.30
C LYS A 827 -12.30 3.14 44.06
N CYS A 828 -12.77 3.02 42.82
CA CYS A 828 -14.19 3.15 42.52
C CYS A 828 -14.99 1.96 43.05
N LYS A 829 -16.25 2.22 43.38
CA LYS A 829 -17.22 1.17 43.67
C LYS A 829 -17.46 0.33 42.42
N VAL A 830 -17.55 -0.97 42.62
CA VAL A 830 -17.83 -1.94 41.57
C VAL A 830 -19.16 -2.61 41.85
N THR A 831 -19.79 -3.13 40.81
CA THR A 831 -21.09 -3.79 40.89
C THR A 831 -21.07 -5.16 40.22
N LEU A 832 -22.16 -5.91 40.41
CA LEU A 832 -22.34 -7.19 39.73
C LEU A 832 -22.57 -6.99 38.23
N THR A 833 -22.11 -7.96 37.44
CA THR A 833 -22.27 -7.97 35.97
C THR A 833 -23.73 -7.79 35.54
N GLU A 834 -24.68 -8.41 36.24
CA GLU A 834 -26.12 -8.28 35.97
C GLU A 834 -26.61 -6.82 36.10
N SER A 835 -26.28 -6.17 37.23
CA SER A 835 -26.69 -4.79 37.51
C SER A 835 -26.07 -3.81 36.52
N ALA A 836 -24.78 -3.98 36.21
CA ALA A 836 -24.09 -3.17 35.21
C ALA A 836 -24.73 -3.31 33.82
N LEU A 837 -25.03 -4.53 33.38
CA LEU A 837 -25.66 -4.81 32.08
C LEU A 837 -27.05 -4.19 31.97
N LYS A 838 -27.91 -4.31 33.00
CA LYS A 838 -29.24 -3.70 33.02
C LYS A 838 -29.19 -2.18 32.82
N THR A 839 -28.32 -1.51 33.57
CA THR A 839 -28.15 -0.05 33.47
C THR A 839 -27.65 0.36 32.09
N ARG A 840 -26.62 -0.31 31.56
CA ARG A 840 -26.02 0.05 30.27
C ARG A 840 -26.89 -0.29 29.07
N ILE A 841 -27.65 -1.38 29.09
CA ILE A 841 -28.61 -1.71 28.02
C ILE A 841 -29.71 -0.65 27.96
N ARG A 842 -30.14 -0.10 29.10
CA ARG A 842 -31.10 1.01 29.15
C ARG A 842 -30.52 2.27 28.52
N GLU A 843 -29.32 2.69 28.92
CA GLU A 843 -28.62 3.85 28.36
C GLU A 843 -28.35 3.70 26.85
N ALA A 844 -28.12 2.48 26.36
CA ALA A 844 -27.88 2.22 24.94
C ALA A 844 -29.10 2.52 24.05
N LYS A 845 -30.33 2.37 24.60
CA LYS A 845 -31.56 2.71 23.89
C LYS A 845 -31.71 4.23 23.66
N ASP A 846 -31.03 5.06 24.46
CA ASP A 846 -31.06 6.52 24.37
C ASP A 846 -30.11 7.10 23.29
N GLY A 847 -29.45 6.23 22.51
CA GLY A 847 -28.78 6.61 21.25
C GLY A 847 -27.35 7.18 21.37
N ARG A 848 -26.69 7.06 22.53
CA ARG A 848 -25.34 7.65 22.78
C ARG A 848 -24.15 6.68 22.74
N PHE A 849 -24.33 5.44 22.28
CA PHE A 849 -23.26 4.44 22.36
C PHE A 849 -22.30 4.50 21.18
N MET A 850 -21.01 4.68 21.49
CA MET A 850 -19.92 4.50 20.53
C MET A 850 -19.71 3.00 20.24
N GLU A 851 -19.04 2.68 19.13
CA GLU A 851 -18.79 1.29 18.71
C GLU A 851 -18.00 0.49 19.75
N LYS A 852 -16.99 1.12 20.38
CA LYS A 852 -16.24 0.55 21.51
C LYS A 852 -17.16 0.10 22.65
N ASP A 853 -18.09 0.96 23.05
CA ASP A 853 -18.97 0.69 24.20
C ASP A 853 -19.92 -0.47 23.92
N LYS A 854 -20.39 -0.58 22.66
CA LYS A 854 -21.18 -1.74 22.20
C LYS A 854 -20.37 -3.03 22.30
N ARG A 855 -19.11 -3.01 21.85
CA ARG A 855 -18.23 -4.18 21.96
C ARG A 855 -17.99 -4.58 23.42
N ILE A 856 -17.67 -3.63 24.30
CA ILE A 856 -17.46 -3.91 25.75
C ILE A 856 -18.74 -4.49 26.37
N LEU A 857 -19.91 -3.97 25.98
CA LEU A 857 -21.20 -4.49 26.44
C LEU A 857 -21.43 -5.94 25.99
N GLU A 858 -21.08 -6.28 24.75
CA GLU A 858 -21.15 -7.65 24.22
C GLU A 858 -20.19 -8.61 24.94
N GLU A 859 -18.95 -8.17 25.21
CA GLU A 859 -17.97 -8.94 25.99
C GLU A 859 -18.51 -9.25 27.40
N LEU A 860 -19.03 -8.23 28.09
CA LEU A 860 -19.59 -8.42 29.42
C LEU A 860 -20.84 -9.31 29.40
N LYS A 861 -21.69 -9.16 28.38
CA LYS A 861 -22.87 -10.01 28.18
C LYS A 861 -22.47 -11.47 27.98
N SER A 862 -21.45 -11.72 27.15
CA SER A 862 -20.91 -13.06 26.90
C SER A 862 -20.40 -13.68 28.20
N LEU A 863 -19.57 -12.95 28.96
CA LEU A 863 -19.01 -13.42 30.24
C LEU A 863 -20.06 -13.57 31.34
N HIS A 864 -21.14 -12.78 31.31
CA HIS A 864 -22.28 -12.98 32.21
C HIS A 864 -23.03 -14.27 31.87
N CYS A 865 -23.36 -14.50 30.60
CA CYS A 865 -24.13 -15.68 30.18
C CYS A 865 -23.32 -16.98 30.29
N GLN A 866 -22.03 -16.90 30.03
CA GLN A 866 -21.06 -18.01 30.07
C GLN A 866 -19.83 -17.64 30.90
N PRO A 867 -19.95 -17.61 32.24
CA PRO A 867 -18.84 -17.21 33.11
C PRO A 867 -17.69 -18.20 33.08
N HIS A 868 -16.51 -17.68 33.38
CA HIS A 868 -15.31 -18.48 33.52
C HIS A 868 -15.30 -19.22 34.87
N PRO A 869 -14.97 -20.52 34.93
CA PRO A 869 -15.06 -21.32 36.17
C PRO A 869 -14.18 -20.83 37.34
N TYR A 870 -13.10 -20.11 37.02
CA TYR A 870 -12.11 -19.62 37.99
C TYR A 870 -11.94 -18.10 38.01
N VAL A 871 -12.78 -17.36 37.28
CA VAL A 871 -12.65 -15.90 37.19
C VAL A 871 -14.00 -15.23 37.41
N THR A 872 -14.03 -14.30 38.37
CA THR A 872 -15.18 -13.43 38.65
C THR A 872 -14.86 -12.00 38.22
N ILE A 873 -15.82 -11.31 37.60
CA ILE A 873 -15.64 -9.95 37.03
C ILE A 873 -16.60 -8.97 37.70
N PHE A 874 -16.10 -7.79 38.02
CA PHE A 874 -16.82 -6.70 38.67
C PHE A 874 -16.59 -5.38 37.90
N PRO A 875 -17.52 -4.99 37.02
CA PRO A 875 -17.47 -3.70 36.34
C PRO A 875 -17.57 -2.53 37.33
N SER A 876 -16.84 -1.45 37.08
CA SER A 876 -16.96 -0.22 37.85
C SER A 876 -18.30 0.48 37.60
N GLU A 877 -18.90 1.01 38.67
CA GLU A 877 -20.18 1.72 38.60
C GLU A 877 -20.06 3.04 37.86
N SER A 878 -18.94 3.75 38.06
CA SER A 878 -18.70 5.07 37.47
C SER A 878 -18.09 5.00 36.07
N ASP A 879 -17.34 3.95 35.77
CA ASP A 879 -16.62 3.78 34.50
C ASP A 879 -16.75 2.33 34.00
N PHE A 880 -17.64 2.12 33.03
CA PHE A 880 -17.88 0.78 32.48
C PHE A 880 -16.71 0.20 31.69
N THR A 881 -15.73 1.04 31.33
CA THR A 881 -14.51 0.64 30.64
C THR A 881 -13.42 0.11 31.60
N PHE A 882 -13.71 0.05 32.91
CA PHE A 882 -12.80 -0.48 33.91
C PHE A 882 -13.45 -1.62 34.70
N TRP A 883 -12.82 -2.79 34.71
CA TRP A 883 -13.29 -3.98 35.42
C TRP A 883 -12.26 -4.44 36.45
N LYS A 884 -12.72 -4.76 37.65
CA LYS A 884 -11.96 -5.57 38.61
C LYS A 884 -12.22 -7.04 38.37
N ILE A 885 -11.20 -7.85 38.53
CA ILE A 885 -11.24 -9.27 38.20
C ILE A 885 -10.61 -10.03 39.36
N LEU A 886 -11.31 -11.06 39.86
CA LEU A 886 -10.76 -12.00 40.82
C LEU A 886 -10.50 -13.32 40.12
N MET A 887 -9.26 -13.77 40.10
CA MET A 887 -8.83 -15.03 39.49
C MET A 887 -8.33 -15.99 40.56
N GLU A 888 -8.95 -17.17 40.64
CA GLU A 888 -8.46 -18.24 41.50
C GLU A 888 -7.27 -18.94 40.85
N GLY A 889 -6.23 -19.24 41.64
CA GLY A 889 -5.04 -19.93 41.17
C GLY A 889 -5.36 -21.36 40.69
N PRO A 890 -4.73 -21.82 39.59
CA PRO A 890 -5.03 -23.15 39.05
C PRO A 890 -4.70 -24.29 40.03
N PRO A 891 -5.48 -25.39 40.02
CA PRO A 891 -5.18 -26.55 40.85
C PRO A 891 -3.87 -27.21 40.41
N ASP A 892 -3.18 -27.86 41.36
CA ASP A 892 -1.95 -28.62 41.11
C ASP A 892 -0.80 -27.73 40.55
N THR A 893 -0.81 -26.43 40.87
CA THR A 893 0.26 -25.45 40.60
C THR A 893 0.71 -24.80 41.92
N PRO A 894 1.87 -24.12 41.99
CA PRO A 894 2.26 -23.38 43.19
C PRO A 894 1.30 -22.23 43.56
N TYR A 895 0.41 -21.85 42.64
CA TYR A 895 -0.58 -20.80 42.82
C TYR A 895 -1.90 -21.31 43.42
N GLU A 896 -2.05 -22.63 43.63
CA GLU A 896 -3.28 -23.24 44.15
C GLU A 896 -3.71 -22.60 45.48
N LYS A 897 -5.03 -22.39 45.65
CA LYS A 897 -5.67 -21.72 46.79
C LYS A 897 -5.41 -20.21 46.89
N GLY A 898 -4.56 -19.65 46.03
CA GLY A 898 -4.44 -18.21 45.88
C GLY A 898 -5.66 -17.60 45.17
N VAL A 899 -6.05 -16.39 45.56
CA VAL A 899 -6.98 -15.54 44.79
C VAL A 899 -6.26 -14.24 44.43
N PHE A 900 -6.10 -14.02 43.13
CA PHE A 900 -5.39 -12.87 42.58
C PHE A 900 -6.38 -11.83 42.09
N GLU A 901 -6.26 -10.60 42.60
CA GLU A 901 -6.96 -9.44 42.06
C GLU A 901 -6.20 -8.93 40.83
N LEU A 902 -6.91 -8.74 39.73
CA LEU A 902 -6.45 -8.11 38.50
C LEU A 902 -7.39 -6.96 38.18
N PHE A 903 -6.94 -6.04 37.33
CA PHE A 903 -7.82 -5.10 36.66
C PHE A 903 -7.72 -5.23 35.14
N CYS A 904 -8.81 -4.86 34.47
CA CYS A 904 -8.89 -4.71 33.03
C CYS A 904 -9.38 -3.29 32.70
N GLN A 905 -8.62 -2.57 31.87
CA GLN A 905 -9.00 -1.25 31.36
C GLN A 905 -9.08 -1.30 29.84
N PHE A 906 -10.24 -0.96 29.29
CA PHE A 906 -10.42 -0.80 27.84
C PHE A 906 -9.95 0.59 27.42
N GLY A 907 -8.92 0.64 26.58
CA GLY A 907 -8.36 1.89 26.05
C GLY A 907 -9.26 2.58 25.01
N PRO A 908 -8.89 3.77 24.53
CA PRO A 908 -9.62 4.47 23.47
C PRO A 908 -9.62 3.68 22.14
N ASP A 909 -8.56 2.93 21.87
CA ASP A 909 -8.36 2.18 20.62
C ASP A 909 -8.96 0.75 20.65
N TYR A 910 -9.68 0.37 21.71
CA TYR A 910 -10.30 -0.96 21.78
C TYR A 910 -11.51 -1.05 20.82
N PRO A 911 -11.70 -2.16 20.06
CA PRO A 911 -10.99 -3.44 20.12
C PRO A 911 -9.81 -3.59 19.14
N VAL A 912 -9.37 -2.52 18.47
CA VAL A 912 -8.22 -2.57 17.55
C VAL A 912 -6.93 -2.89 18.32
N LYS A 913 -6.76 -2.31 19.51
CA LYS A 913 -5.72 -2.69 20.47
C LYS A 913 -6.30 -3.50 21.65
N PRO A 914 -5.50 -4.38 22.26
CA PRO A 914 -5.96 -5.16 23.42
C PRO A 914 -6.27 -4.26 24.61
N PRO A 915 -7.16 -4.71 25.52
CA PRO A 915 -7.34 -4.05 26.80
C PRO A 915 -6.10 -4.25 27.67
N THR A 916 -5.85 -3.30 28.58
CA THR A 916 -4.76 -3.43 29.55
C THR A 916 -5.21 -4.29 30.70
N VAL A 917 -4.61 -5.47 30.85
CA VAL A 917 -4.83 -6.39 31.97
C VAL A 917 -3.57 -6.47 32.84
N ARG A 918 -3.71 -6.24 34.14
CA ARG A 918 -2.59 -6.33 35.09
C ARG A 918 -2.99 -6.97 36.41
N PHE A 919 -2.05 -7.67 37.04
CA PHE A 919 -2.15 -8.15 38.41
C PHE A 919 -2.01 -6.99 39.41
N VAL A 920 -2.94 -6.92 40.35
CA VAL A 920 -2.88 -6.05 41.52
C VAL A 920 -2.24 -6.80 42.68
N THR A 921 -2.67 -8.05 42.89
CA THR A 921 -2.01 -8.97 43.83
C THR A 921 -0.64 -9.37 43.29
N ARG A 922 0.42 -9.11 44.06
CA ARG A 922 1.78 -9.51 43.68
C ARG A 922 1.88 -11.03 43.56
N ILE A 923 2.50 -11.48 42.49
CA ILE A 923 2.67 -12.88 42.13
C ILE A 923 4.14 -13.15 41.75
N TYR A 924 4.62 -14.34 42.10
CA TYR A 924 5.96 -14.80 41.76
C TYR A 924 5.87 -15.63 40.48
N HIS A 925 6.16 -15.01 39.32
CA HIS A 925 5.99 -15.64 37.99
C HIS A 925 6.97 -15.04 36.97
N CYS A 926 7.59 -15.83 36.08
CA CYS A 926 8.63 -15.32 35.15
C CYS A 926 8.06 -14.40 34.05
N ASN A 927 6.80 -14.60 33.65
CA ASN A 927 6.10 -13.76 32.67
C ASN A 927 5.28 -12.61 33.28
N ILE A 928 5.32 -12.41 34.62
CA ILE A 928 4.60 -11.33 35.29
C ILE A 928 5.58 -10.51 36.13
N ASN A 929 5.67 -9.21 35.88
CA ASN A 929 6.62 -8.37 36.61
C ASN A 929 6.08 -7.89 37.97
N SER A 930 6.92 -7.19 38.74
CA SER A 930 6.58 -6.66 40.08
C SER A 930 5.42 -5.65 40.10
N VAL A 931 5.08 -5.08 38.94
CA VAL A 931 3.97 -4.13 38.74
C VAL A 931 2.72 -4.83 38.17
N GLY A 932 2.79 -6.15 38.02
CA GLY A 932 1.69 -6.99 37.56
C GLY A 932 1.43 -6.94 36.05
N ARG A 933 2.34 -6.39 35.23
CA ARG A 933 2.24 -6.52 33.77
C ARG A 933 2.48 -7.98 33.38
N ILE A 934 1.70 -8.43 32.40
CA ILE A 934 1.74 -9.78 31.84
C ILE A 934 2.42 -9.71 30.47
N CYS A 935 3.40 -10.57 30.23
CA CYS A 935 3.94 -10.79 28.88
C CYS A 935 3.32 -12.05 28.30
N HIS A 936 2.48 -11.87 27.29
CA HIS A 936 1.90 -12.95 26.52
C HIS A 936 1.53 -12.41 25.14
N ASN A 937 1.76 -13.19 24.09
CA ASN A 937 1.56 -12.78 22.70
C ASN A 937 0.12 -12.33 22.36
N ILE A 938 -0.87 -12.78 23.14
CA ILE A 938 -2.29 -12.39 23.02
C ILE A 938 -2.53 -10.90 23.29
N PHE A 939 -1.59 -10.22 23.96
CA PHE A 939 -1.63 -8.77 24.19
C PHE A 939 -0.78 -7.99 23.18
N ASP A 940 -0.21 -8.65 22.18
CA ASP A 940 0.70 -8.05 21.20
C ASP A 940 0.48 -8.69 19.82
N ARG A 941 1.44 -9.46 19.31
CA ARG A 941 1.48 -9.95 17.91
C ARG A 941 0.33 -10.86 17.51
N ASN A 942 -0.23 -11.60 18.47
CA ASN A 942 -1.35 -12.50 18.20
C ASN A 942 -2.70 -11.82 18.46
N TYR A 943 -2.71 -10.58 18.97
CA TYR A 943 -3.94 -9.86 19.18
C TYR A 943 -4.57 -9.43 17.85
N ASN A 944 -5.88 -9.62 17.75
CA ASN A 944 -6.71 -8.97 16.73
C ASN A 944 -8.11 -8.72 17.31
N ALA A 945 -8.90 -7.87 16.66
CA ALA A 945 -10.21 -7.46 17.19
C ALA A 945 -11.23 -8.59 17.38
N HIS A 946 -11.00 -9.80 16.85
CA HIS A 946 -11.87 -10.96 17.08
C HIS A 946 -11.58 -11.66 18.42
N ILE A 947 -10.40 -11.43 19.01
CA ILE A 947 -10.05 -11.99 20.31
C ILE A 947 -10.98 -11.39 21.37
N THR A 948 -11.64 -12.28 22.12
CA THR A 948 -12.59 -11.89 23.15
C THR A 948 -11.90 -11.73 24.50
N MET A 949 -12.56 -11.06 25.44
CA MET A 949 -12.11 -11.02 26.83
C MET A 949 -12.05 -12.41 27.45
N ARG A 950 -12.88 -13.36 26.97
CA ARG A 950 -12.81 -14.75 27.40
C ARG A 950 -11.48 -15.39 27.00
N ASP A 951 -11.07 -15.24 25.74
CA ASP A 951 -9.80 -15.77 25.23
C ASP A 951 -8.60 -15.17 25.99
N ILE A 952 -8.66 -13.87 26.29
CA ILE A 952 -7.63 -13.18 27.09
C ILE A 952 -7.53 -13.78 28.49
N LEU A 953 -8.65 -13.99 29.17
CA LEU A 953 -8.66 -14.56 30.52
C LEU A 953 -8.22 -16.03 30.54
N ASP A 954 -8.63 -16.82 29.54
CA ASP A 954 -8.20 -18.21 29.38
C ASP A 954 -6.68 -18.27 29.14
N ALA A 955 -6.10 -17.35 28.36
CA ALA A 955 -4.66 -17.25 28.14
C ALA A 955 -3.88 -16.86 29.42
N VAL A 956 -4.35 -15.85 30.16
CA VAL A 956 -3.72 -15.46 31.44
C VAL A 956 -3.78 -16.59 32.47
N TYR A 957 -4.91 -17.30 32.54
CA TYR A 957 -5.05 -18.46 33.42
C TYR A 957 -4.14 -19.62 32.97
N GLY A 958 -4.04 -19.87 31.66
CA GLY A 958 -3.15 -20.86 31.07
C GLY A 958 -1.67 -20.58 31.36
N LEU A 959 -1.28 -19.31 31.38
CA LEU A 959 0.09 -18.90 31.70
C LEU A 959 0.51 -19.30 33.12
N LEU A 960 -0.42 -19.28 34.09
CA LEU A 960 -0.16 -19.75 35.45
C LEU A 960 -0.03 -21.28 35.56
N ILE A 961 -0.55 -22.03 34.58
CA ILE A 961 -0.41 -23.49 34.49
C ILE A 961 0.92 -23.84 33.82
N ALA A 962 1.23 -23.16 32.74
CA ALA A 962 2.41 -23.40 31.91
C ALA A 962 3.16 -22.08 31.68
N PRO A 963 4.11 -21.73 32.57
CA PRO A 963 4.97 -20.57 32.37
C PRO A 963 5.78 -20.67 31.08
N GLU A 964 6.09 -19.52 30.46
CA GLU A 964 6.82 -19.42 29.18
C GLU A 964 8.22 -18.82 29.41
N PRO A 965 9.22 -19.61 29.86
CA PRO A 965 10.55 -19.08 30.21
C PRO A 965 11.35 -18.57 29.01
N GLN A 966 10.94 -18.88 27.78
CA GLN A 966 11.56 -18.37 26.54
C GLN A 966 11.26 -16.89 26.29
N ASP A 967 10.14 -16.37 26.80
CA ASP A 967 9.72 -14.97 26.63
C ASP A 967 9.46 -14.29 28.00
N PRO A 968 10.48 -14.20 28.89
CA PRO A 968 10.27 -13.77 30.26
C PRO A 968 10.26 -12.24 30.41
N LEU A 969 9.51 -11.76 31.40
CA LEU A 969 9.66 -10.40 31.94
C LEU A 969 10.73 -10.33 33.02
N ASP A 970 10.85 -11.37 33.84
CA ASP A 970 11.91 -11.51 34.84
C ASP A 970 12.83 -12.65 34.39
N SER A 971 13.98 -12.26 33.82
CA SER A 971 14.95 -13.19 33.24
C SER A 971 15.60 -14.09 34.30
N ILE A 972 15.68 -13.63 35.55
CA ILE A 972 16.24 -14.40 36.66
C ILE A 972 15.25 -15.48 37.10
N LEU A 973 13.96 -15.15 37.21
CA LEU A 973 12.93 -16.14 37.50
C LEU A 973 12.81 -17.20 36.41
N ALA A 974 13.04 -16.82 35.14
CA ALA A 974 13.09 -17.77 34.04
C ALA A 974 14.29 -18.71 34.14
N GLU A 975 15.48 -18.19 34.47
CA GLU A 975 16.67 -18.99 34.75
C GLU A 975 16.44 -19.94 35.94
N GLU A 976 15.83 -19.47 37.02
CA GLU A 976 15.49 -20.30 38.19
C GLU A 976 14.47 -21.38 37.85
N PHE A 977 13.44 -21.07 37.06
CA PHE A 977 12.46 -22.04 36.59
C PHE A 977 13.11 -23.16 35.75
N LEU A 978 14.04 -22.80 34.86
CA LEU A 978 14.73 -23.76 33.99
C LEU A 978 15.79 -24.59 34.73
N THR A 979 16.50 -24.00 35.69
CA THR A 979 17.65 -24.66 36.36
C THR A 979 17.27 -25.34 37.67
N SER A 980 16.30 -24.80 38.40
CA SER A 980 15.96 -25.18 39.79
C SER A 980 14.44 -25.14 40.03
N HIS A 981 13.68 -25.88 39.22
CA HIS A 981 12.22 -25.90 39.24
C HIS A 981 11.60 -26.11 40.65
N VAL A 982 12.18 -26.99 41.47
CA VAL A 982 11.70 -27.26 42.84
C VAL A 982 11.78 -26.01 43.72
N THR A 983 12.90 -25.29 43.67
CA THR A 983 13.09 -24.05 44.42
C THR A 983 12.07 -23.01 43.97
N TYR A 984 11.90 -22.86 42.65
CA TYR A 984 10.92 -21.95 42.07
C TYR A 984 9.51 -22.22 42.60
N GLU A 985 9.05 -23.47 42.54
CA GLU A 985 7.71 -23.85 43.02
C GLU A 985 7.53 -23.61 44.52
N GLU A 986 8.55 -23.92 45.34
CA GLU A 986 8.51 -23.68 46.77
C GLU A 986 8.41 -22.17 47.10
N GLN A 987 9.18 -21.34 46.41
CA GLN A 987 9.13 -19.88 46.59
C GLN A 987 7.81 -19.30 46.09
N ALA A 988 7.33 -19.74 44.93
CA ALA A 988 6.05 -19.33 44.36
C ALA A 988 4.88 -19.68 45.29
N LYS A 989 4.90 -20.87 45.90
CA LYS A 989 3.90 -21.29 46.87
C LYS A 989 3.93 -20.47 48.15
N LYS A 990 5.11 -20.29 48.75
CA LYS A 990 5.30 -19.43 49.94
C LYS A 990 4.83 -17.99 49.67
N HIS A 991 5.12 -17.47 48.48
CA HIS A 991 4.67 -16.16 48.06
C HIS A 991 3.15 -16.08 47.96
N THR A 992 2.52 -17.06 47.30
CA THR A 992 1.06 -17.14 47.13
C THR A 992 0.33 -17.21 48.46
N GLU A 993 0.80 -18.04 49.40
CA GLU A 993 0.22 -18.12 50.76
C GLU A 993 0.27 -16.78 51.49
N LYS A 994 1.34 -15.99 51.26
CA LYS A 994 1.53 -14.68 51.88
C LYS A 994 0.71 -13.57 51.24
N THR A 995 0.61 -13.52 49.91
CA THR A 995 0.02 -12.38 49.18
C THR A 995 -1.40 -12.61 48.70
N ALA A 996 -1.80 -13.86 48.46
CA ALA A 996 -3.05 -14.23 47.81
C ALA A 996 -3.91 -15.21 48.63
N GLY A 997 -3.60 -15.44 49.92
CA GLY A 997 -4.27 -16.45 50.76
C GLY A 997 -5.71 -16.15 51.21
N GLN A 998 -6.31 -15.04 50.79
CA GLN A 998 -7.69 -14.70 51.12
C GLN A 998 -8.69 -15.53 50.32
N THR A 999 -9.85 -15.86 50.90
CA THR A 999 -10.87 -16.63 50.20
C THR A 999 -11.63 -15.76 49.19
N LEU A 1000 -12.09 -16.37 48.10
CA LEU A 1000 -12.88 -15.67 47.08
C LEU A 1000 -14.13 -15.02 47.69
N ASP A 1001 -14.86 -15.74 48.54
CA ASP A 1001 -16.09 -15.24 49.17
C ASP A 1001 -15.85 -14.00 50.06
N ASP A 1002 -14.69 -13.91 50.72
CA ASP A 1002 -14.36 -12.75 51.57
C ASP A 1002 -14.00 -11.53 50.72
N LEU A 1003 -13.30 -11.72 49.61
CA LEU A 1003 -12.99 -10.67 48.64
C LEU A 1003 -14.27 -10.17 47.93
N GLU A 1004 -15.15 -11.07 47.50
CA GLU A 1004 -16.43 -10.71 46.86
C GLU A 1004 -17.32 -9.86 47.78
N LYS A 1005 -17.44 -10.25 49.07
CA LYS A 1005 -18.18 -9.48 50.08
C LYS A 1005 -17.59 -8.09 50.28
N THR A 1006 -16.26 -7.98 50.22
CA THR A 1006 -15.56 -6.69 50.38
C THR A 1006 -15.84 -5.76 49.20
N LEU A 1007 -15.95 -6.30 47.98
CA LEU A 1007 -16.15 -5.51 46.75
C LEU A 1007 -17.59 -5.04 46.54
N VAL A 1008 -18.60 -5.89 46.75
CA VAL A 1008 -20.00 -5.60 46.33
C VAL A 1008 -21.03 -5.71 47.46
N GLY A 1009 -20.62 -6.13 48.67
CA GLY A 1009 -21.53 -6.37 49.79
C GLY A 1009 -22.42 -7.62 49.62
N PRO A 1010 -23.31 -7.90 50.58
CA PRO A 1010 -24.20 -9.06 50.53
C PRO A 1010 -25.34 -8.86 49.53
N VAL A 1011 -25.38 -9.67 48.47
CA VAL A 1011 -26.44 -9.60 47.45
C VAL A 1011 -27.42 -10.77 47.62
N LYS A 1012 -28.72 -10.47 47.75
CA LYS A 1012 -29.80 -11.46 47.78
C LYS A 1012 -30.43 -11.57 46.39
N ASN A 1013 -29.99 -12.52 45.58
CA ASN A 1013 -30.65 -12.84 44.31
C ASN A 1013 -31.53 -14.09 44.48
N PHE A 1014 -32.77 -14.00 44.01
CA PHE A 1014 -33.66 -15.15 43.89
C PHE A 1014 -33.18 -16.01 42.72
N VAL A 1015 -32.86 -17.28 42.98
CA VAL A 1015 -32.43 -18.24 41.96
C VAL A 1015 -33.34 -19.46 42.04
N PRO A 1016 -33.88 -19.95 40.92
CA PRO A 1016 -34.63 -21.21 40.89
C PRO A 1016 -33.81 -22.36 41.47
N GLN A 1017 -34.37 -23.11 42.42
CA GLN A 1017 -33.64 -24.16 43.17
C GLN A 1017 -32.99 -25.21 42.26
N GLN A 1018 -33.59 -25.51 41.10
CA GLN A 1018 -33.10 -26.48 40.13
C GLN A 1018 -31.77 -26.08 39.45
N LEU A 1019 -31.42 -24.79 39.43
CA LEU A 1019 -30.18 -24.27 38.83
C LEU A 1019 -29.05 -24.15 39.86
N ILE A 1020 -29.32 -24.48 41.13
CA ILE A 1020 -28.37 -24.37 42.24
C ILE A 1020 -27.68 -25.71 42.44
N CYS A 1021 -26.36 -25.69 42.47
CA CYS A 1021 -25.57 -26.88 42.78
C CYS A 1021 -25.80 -27.30 44.24
N PRO A 1022 -26.09 -28.59 44.49
CA PRO A 1022 -26.39 -29.07 45.84
C PRO A 1022 -25.18 -28.99 46.79
N LEU A 1023 -23.95 -29.03 46.26
CA LEU A 1023 -22.70 -28.92 47.02
C LEU A 1023 -22.32 -27.48 47.32
N THR A 1024 -22.27 -26.61 46.30
CA THR A 1024 -21.77 -25.23 46.46
C THR A 1024 -22.83 -24.26 46.94
N LYS A 1025 -24.12 -24.62 46.81
CA LYS A 1025 -25.27 -23.72 47.01
C LYS A 1025 -25.23 -22.46 46.13
N LYS A 1026 -24.44 -22.48 45.05
CA LYS A 1026 -24.34 -21.42 44.02
C LYS A 1026 -24.92 -21.93 42.69
N ILE A 1027 -25.23 -21.00 41.79
CA ILE A 1027 -25.65 -21.32 40.41
C ILE A 1027 -24.53 -22.11 39.71
N PHE A 1028 -24.87 -23.12 38.92
CA PHE A 1028 -23.86 -23.85 38.13
C PHE A 1028 -23.10 -22.92 37.16
N VAL A 1029 -21.83 -23.23 36.94
CA VAL A 1029 -20.95 -22.62 35.94
C VAL A 1029 -20.46 -23.68 34.96
N ASP A 1030 -19.93 -24.80 35.46
CA ASP A 1030 -19.53 -25.96 34.67
C ASP A 1030 -20.19 -27.25 35.21
N PRO A 1031 -21.50 -27.46 34.94
CA PRO A 1031 -22.23 -28.59 35.48
C PRO A 1031 -21.75 -29.92 34.87
N VAL A 1032 -21.57 -30.92 35.73
CA VAL A 1032 -21.23 -32.29 35.37
C VAL A 1032 -22.26 -33.25 35.96
N LYS A 1033 -22.66 -34.22 35.14
CA LYS A 1033 -23.55 -35.30 35.51
C LYS A 1033 -22.73 -36.54 35.88
N THR A 1034 -23.01 -37.12 37.04
CA THR A 1034 -22.41 -38.38 37.46
C THR A 1034 -23.12 -39.55 36.75
N LYS A 1035 -22.50 -40.74 36.77
CA LYS A 1035 -23.14 -41.98 36.29
C LYS A 1035 -24.46 -42.33 36.99
N TYR A 1036 -24.74 -41.73 38.14
CA TYR A 1036 -25.97 -41.89 38.90
C TYR A 1036 -27.05 -40.85 38.56
N GLY A 1037 -26.76 -39.94 37.62
CA GLY A 1037 -27.71 -38.94 37.12
C GLY A 1037 -27.73 -37.63 37.90
N THR A 1038 -27.02 -37.55 39.03
CA THR A 1038 -26.90 -36.32 39.84
C THR A 1038 -25.99 -35.31 39.16
N VAL A 1039 -26.38 -34.02 39.20
CA VAL A 1039 -25.61 -32.93 38.62
C VAL A 1039 -24.89 -32.14 39.70
N TYR A 1040 -23.59 -31.93 39.51
CA TYR A 1040 -22.72 -31.16 40.39
C TYR A 1040 -21.92 -30.12 39.62
N GLU A 1041 -21.42 -29.12 40.33
CA GLU A 1041 -20.40 -28.23 39.80
C GLU A 1041 -19.08 -29.00 39.71
N ARG A 1042 -18.41 -29.01 38.54
CA ARG A 1042 -17.20 -29.82 38.30
C ARG A 1042 -16.17 -29.63 39.40
N LYS A 1043 -15.83 -28.39 39.71
CA LYS A 1043 -14.83 -28.05 40.73
C LYS A 1043 -15.18 -28.61 42.10
N ALA A 1044 -16.44 -28.51 42.50
CA ALA A 1044 -16.90 -28.95 43.81
C ALA A 1044 -16.88 -30.46 43.96
N ILE A 1045 -17.32 -31.20 42.93
CA ILE A 1045 -17.29 -32.66 42.95
C ILE A 1045 -15.85 -33.18 42.85
N GLU A 1046 -14.98 -32.58 42.04
CA GLU A 1046 -13.58 -33.00 41.98
C GLU A 1046 -12.86 -32.80 43.31
N LYS A 1047 -13.11 -31.67 43.99
CA LYS A 1047 -12.59 -31.44 45.35
C LYS A 1047 -13.12 -32.48 46.35
N HIS A 1048 -14.41 -32.81 46.28
CA HIS A 1048 -14.99 -33.86 47.11
C HIS A 1048 -14.30 -35.21 46.84
N LEU A 1049 -14.13 -35.57 45.57
CA LEU A 1049 -13.51 -36.84 45.14
C LEU A 1049 -12.02 -36.97 45.50
N LYS A 1050 -11.30 -35.85 45.64
CA LYS A 1050 -9.92 -35.86 46.19
C LYS A 1050 -9.87 -36.38 47.63
N THR A 1051 -10.92 -36.14 48.44
CA THR A 1051 -10.99 -36.56 49.85
C THR A 1051 -11.85 -37.82 50.06
N TRP A 1052 -12.94 -37.94 49.32
CA TRP A 1052 -14.01 -38.91 49.54
C TRP A 1052 -14.40 -39.57 48.20
N ARG A 1053 -14.15 -40.88 48.03
CA ARG A 1053 -14.33 -41.57 46.74
C ARG A 1053 -15.77 -42.04 46.47
N TYR A 1054 -16.77 -41.26 46.85
CA TYR A 1054 -18.19 -41.60 46.68
C TYR A 1054 -19.03 -40.40 46.21
N ASP A 1055 -20.26 -40.65 45.74
CA ASP A 1055 -21.19 -39.59 45.33
C ASP A 1055 -21.82 -38.92 46.58
N PRO A 1056 -21.67 -37.59 46.75
CA PRO A 1056 -22.09 -36.91 47.98
C PRO A 1056 -23.58 -37.01 48.31
N LEU A 1057 -24.47 -37.15 47.32
CA LEU A 1057 -25.92 -37.26 47.54
C LEU A 1057 -26.40 -38.72 47.51
N ALA A 1058 -25.73 -39.60 46.77
CA ALA A 1058 -26.09 -41.02 46.73
C ALA A 1058 -25.45 -41.86 47.86
N GLY A 1059 -24.50 -41.30 48.62
CA GLY A 1059 -23.98 -41.86 49.88
C GLY A 1059 -22.75 -42.77 49.73
N GLN A 1060 -22.16 -43.17 50.86
CA GLN A 1060 -20.83 -43.84 50.91
C GLN A 1060 -20.72 -45.16 50.14
N GLN A 1061 -21.84 -45.83 49.83
CA GLN A 1061 -21.87 -47.08 49.06
C GLN A 1061 -21.76 -46.87 47.53
N THR A 1062 -21.77 -45.63 47.06
CA THR A 1062 -21.76 -45.29 45.62
C THR A 1062 -20.39 -44.78 45.17
N MET A 1063 -19.49 -45.72 44.84
CA MET A 1063 -18.12 -45.38 44.41
C MET A 1063 -18.14 -44.56 43.12
N LEU A 1064 -17.52 -43.38 43.14
CA LEU A 1064 -17.46 -42.47 42.01
C LEU A 1064 -16.01 -42.08 41.70
N ARG A 1065 -15.59 -42.21 40.43
CA ARG A 1065 -14.27 -41.78 39.95
C ARG A 1065 -14.39 -40.50 39.14
N ARG A 1066 -13.30 -39.73 39.03
CA ARG A 1066 -13.26 -38.48 38.23
C ARG A 1066 -13.71 -38.71 36.77
N THR A 1067 -13.38 -39.87 36.19
CA THR A 1067 -13.78 -40.28 34.84
C THR A 1067 -15.28 -40.53 34.67
N ASP A 1068 -16.01 -40.72 35.77
CA ASP A 1068 -17.44 -41.03 35.77
C ASP A 1068 -18.31 -39.75 35.71
N CYS A 1069 -17.69 -38.56 35.75
CA CYS A 1069 -18.35 -37.25 35.66
C CYS A 1069 -18.26 -36.68 34.24
N LYS A 1070 -19.41 -36.61 33.54
CA LYS A 1070 -19.50 -36.08 32.16
C LYS A 1070 -20.12 -34.68 32.16
N ALA A 1071 -19.73 -33.82 31.22
CA ALA A 1071 -20.33 -32.47 31.11
C ALA A 1071 -21.84 -32.56 30.82
N ASP A 1072 -22.66 -31.82 31.57
CA ASP A 1072 -24.10 -31.76 31.40
C ASP A 1072 -24.49 -30.56 30.51
N ARG A 1073 -24.69 -30.83 29.22
CA ARG A 1073 -25.03 -29.80 28.23
C ARG A 1073 -26.42 -29.22 28.44
N GLU A 1074 -27.37 -30.01 28.96
CA GLU A 1074 -28.75 -29.58 29.18
C GLU A 1074 -28.81 -28.60 30.35
N MET A 1075 -28.20 -28.96 31.50
CA MET A 1075 -28.09 -28.07 32.65
C MET A 1075 -27.34 -26.79 32.30
N LYS A 1076 -26.24 -26.91 31.54
CA LYS A 1076 -25.48 -25.74 31.07
C LYS A 1076 -26.34 -24.79 30.25
N LYS A 1077 -27.14 -25.33 29.31
CA LYS A 1077 -28.08 -24.54 28.50
C LYS A 1077 -29.14 -23.84 29.36
N MET A 1078 -29.79 -24.56 30.28
CA MET A 1078 -30.81 -23.98 31.17
C MET A 1078 -30.27 -22.82 32.01
N VAL A 1079 -29.05 -22.94 32.50
CA VAL A 1079 -28.38 -21.89 33.28
C VAL A 1079 -28.04 -20.68 32.39
N THR A 1080 -27.52 -20.92 31.18
CA THR A 1080 -27.23 -19.85 30.22
C THR A 1080 -28.50 -19.11 29.80
N ASP A 1081 -29.60 -19.81 29.55
CA ASP A 1081 -30.90 -19.21 29.22
C ASP A 1081 -31.44 -18.37 30.40
N TYR A 1082 -31.30 -18.88 31.63
CA TYR A 1082 -31.65 -18.12 32.84
C TYR A 1082 -30.84 -16.83 32.96
N ARG A 1083 -29.50 -16.88 32.86
CA ARG A 1083 -28.64 -15.68 32.92
C ARG A 1083 -28.97 -14.69 31.78
N SER A 1084 -29.28 -15.21 30.59
CA SER A 1084 -29.73 -14.39 29.46
C SER A 1084 -31.07 -13.70 29.73
N SER A 1085 -31.98 -14.35 30.46
CA SER A 1085 -33.26 -13.74 30.86
C SER A 1085 -33.10 -12.65 31.92
N GLN A 1086 -32.08 -12.75 32.78
CA GLN A 1086 -31.83 -11.75 33.83
C GLN A 1086 -31.51 -10.37 33.25
N ILE A 1087 -30.93 -10.31 32.05
CA ILE A 1087 -30.51 -9.06 31.39
C ILE A 1087 -31.55 -8.51 30.40
N LEU A 1088 -32.60 -9.27 30.10
CA LEU A 1088 -33.72 -8.81 29.26
C LEU A 1088 -34.76 -8.15 30.17
N GLU A 1089 -35.19 -6.93 29.85
CA GLU A 1089 -36.34 -6.34 30.54
C GLU A 1089 -37.59 -7.15 30.19
N THR A 1090 -38.07 -7.98 31.13
CA THR A 1090 -39.51 -8.19 31.27
C THR A 1090 -40.12 -6.83 31.56
N SER A 1091 -40.98 -6.38 30.64
CA SER A 1091 -41.96 -5.33 30.91
C SER A 1091 -42.69 -5.67 32.21
N LEU A 1092 -42.41 -4.91 33.26
CA LEU A 1092 -43.26 -4.79 34.44
C LEU A 1092 -43.86 -3.39 34.44
#